data_AF-A0A8F2F0V6-F1
#
_entry.id   AF-A0A8F2F0V6-F1
#
_cell.length_a   1.000
_cell.length_b   1.000
_cell.length_c   1.000
_cell.angle_alpha   90.00
_cell.angle_beta   90.00
_cell.angle_gamma   90.00
#
_symmetry.space_group_name_H-M   'P 1'
#
loop_
_entity.id
_entity.type
_entity.pdbx_description
1 polymer ?
#
loop_
_entity_poly.entity_id
_entity_poly.type
_entity_poly.pdbx_seq_one_letter_code
_entity_poly.pdbx_strand_id
1 'polypeptide(L)'
;MSKYNYTAKTARFFRVFLGIAAALVMVFPVLPAASAETLEGDRIIVSLGDSYSSGEGIEPFYGQNEDTSKKVKNPDWLAHRSQNSWSGMLTLPSVSGTMSENRNTHWYFAAVSGAETEHMLHTQKKEYDRDGNSGTASLDPQLDVFDTLGSKKADYVTITLGGNDAGFTDVITEAALGSTYLHTSKLSDKLNDTWKKFYADGGIRDDLRQAYEAISKKAGPQAKILVAGYPKLLDQTGKGFFFSREEATLVNDSVSNFNNEIENLVNACKASGIKICFVSVEEAFNGHEAYSDNPYINKVMLPQSEDLTGFPKSFVSAYSMHPNSKGAKAYAKCVQSKIDQLEADGGESEWMVRTTSDERDIVLVLDASGSMAGAPMKETKKASANFIRTVLKEDASIGIVTYDNDSMMLSDFNLNESYLTSVVQQINDGGGTNIESGLSMARDMLQNSNAKKKIIVLMSDGEPNDGKVGDELISYADEIKKDGIYIYTLGFFENMGGYRSSAQALMEGIASSGCHYEVADANDLVFFFGDIADQLNGQKYIYVRIACPVDVTVSHDGEMLNSSEENLCVRTDFGTLTFEENEDRSDDRTKILRLKEGASYDIRIQGTDSGEMDYTIGFMDENGEYSDIREFYNIVITQDTVIDTVAKNARSTELKVDQNGDGKYDIKYRAKENGTGEVVDYTYLYYIVGGAVAFILFAVVVIAVKRSAKTRKS
;
A
#
# COMPACT_ATOMS: atom_id res chain seq x y z
N MET A 1 -56.72 33.30 -39.61
CA MET A 1 -57.43 32.07 -40.05
C MET A 1 -56.98 30.93 -39.13
N SER A 2 -57.70 30.67 -38.02
CA SER A 2 -58.64 29.54 -37.84
C SER A 2 -57.94 28.17 -37.88
N LYS A 3 -57.76 27.43 -36.78
CA LYS A 3 -58.83 26.82 -35.95
C LYS A 3 -58.32 26.35 -34.55
N TYR A 4 -59.07 26.73 -33.52
CA TYR A 4 -59.26 26.10 -32.20
C TYR A 4 -59.95 24.71 -32.35
N ASN A 5 -60.11 23.78 -31.40
CA ASN A 5 -59.82 23.53 -29.98
C ASN A 5 -60.28 22.07 -29.73
N TYR A 6 -59.77 21.36 -28.72
CA TYR A 6 -60.62 20.54 -27.84
C TYR A 6 -59.94 20.37 -26.45
N THR A 7 -60.49 21.09 -25.48
CA THR A 7 -60.78 20.78 -24.04
C THR A 7 -60.32 19.42 -23.48
N ALA A 8 -60.08 19.21 -22.17
CA ALA A 8 -59.99 20.05 -20.97
C ALA A 8 -59.59 19.13 -19.78
N LYS A 9 -58.87 19.71 -18.80
CA LYS A 9 -58.95 19.52 -17.33
C LYS A 9 -59.46 18.18 -16.77
N THR A 10 -58.55 17.47 -16.10
CA THR A 10 -58.55 16.92 -14.71
C THR A 10 -57.45 15.85 -14.70
N ALA A 11 -56.48 15.76 -13.81
CA ALA A 11 -56.44 16.07 -12.40
C ALA A 11 -55.00 16.36 -11.96
N ARG A 12 -54.95 17.12 -10.88
CA ARG A 12 -53.79 17.49 -10.07
C ARG A 12 -53.38 16.27 -9.23
N PHE A 13 -52.09 16.22 -8.89
CA PHE A 13 -51.42 15.34 -7.90
C PHE A 13 -50.83 14.01 -8.40
N PHE A 14 -49.53 13.84 -8.07
CA PHE A 14 -48.62 12.71 -8.28
C PHE A 14 -48.06 12.57 -9.71
N ARG A 15 -46.77 12.33 -9.97
CA ARG A 15 -45.50 12.31 -9.22
C ARG A 15 -44.45 11.93 -10.29
N VAL A 16 -43.19 12.35 -10.11
CA VAL A 16 -41.98 11.55 -10.46
C VAL A 16 -41.55 11.51 -11.94
N PHE A 17 -40.42 12.19 -12.16
CA PHE A 17 -39.29 11.91 -13.06
C PHE A 17 -39.18 12.54 -14.45
N LEU A 18 -38.00 13.15 -14.59
CA LEU A 18 -37.20 13.48 -15.77
C LEU A 18 -37.50 14.77 -16.55
N GLY A 19 -36.51 15.67 -16.53
CA GLY A 19 -36.13 16.43 -17.72
C GLY A 19 -36.10 17.96 -17.59
N ILE A 20 -35.40 18.52 -16.60
CA ILE A 20 -34.95 19.92 -16.68
C ILE A 20 -33.46 19.92 -17.03
N ALA A 21 -33.13 20.36 -18.23
CA ALA A 21 -31.79 20.85 -18.56
C ALA A 21 -31.94 22.02 -19.53
N ALA A 22 -32.13 23.22 -18.96
CA ALA A 22 -31.90 24.47 -19.67
C ALA A 22 -31.49 25.58 -18.69
N ALA A 23 -30.30 26.12 -18.94
CA ALA A 23 -29.83 27.46 -18.61
C ALA A 23 -29.49 27.81 -17.16
N LEU A 24 -28.18 27.71 -16.86
CA LEU A 24 -27.45 28.73 -16.10
C LEU A 24 -26.00 28.74 -16.61
N VAL A 25 -25.77 29.49 -17.68
CA VAL A 25 -24.42 29.80 -18.19
C VAL A 25 -23.83 30.84 -17.24
N MET A 26 -23.06 30.38 -16.25
CA MET A 26 -22.13 31.25 -15.54
C MET A 26 -20.93 31.50 -16.45
N VAL A 27 -20.74 32.76 -16.81
CA VAL A 27 -19.54 33.24 -17.49
C VAL A 27 -18.40 33.21 -16.47
N PHE A 28 -17.63 32.13 -16.47
CA PHE A 28 -16.31 32.13 -15.85
C PHE A 28 -15.40 33.06 -16.67
N PRO A 29 -14.55 33.89 -16.02
CA PRO A 29 -13.48 34.54 -16.76
C PRO A 29 -12.60 33.43 -17.34
N VAL A 30 -12.56 33.36 -18.66
CA VAL A 30 -11.55 32.59 -19.38
C VAL A 30 -10.22 33.24 -18.99
N LEU A 31 -9.54 32.65 -18.01
CA LEU A 31 -8.12 32.86 -17.82
C LEU A 31 -7.48 32.65 -19.19
N PRO A 32 -6.60 33.54 -19.67
CA PRO A 32 -5.92 33.27 -20.92
C PRO A 32 -5.23 31.93 -20.73
N ALA A 33 -5.53 30.97 -21.61
CA ALA A 33 -4.65 29.82 -21.78
C ALA A 33 -3.25 30.40 -21.84
N ALA A 34 -2.39 30.01 -20.90
CA ALA A 34 -1.00 30.42 -20.89
C ALA A 34 -0.53 30.23 -22.33
N SER A 35 -0.19 31.34 -22.99
CA SER A 35 0.41 31.27 -24.31
C SER A 35 1.58 30.32 -24.14
N ALA A 36 1.57 29.20 -24.86
CA ALA A 36 2.77 28.39 -25.00
C ALA A 36 3.82 29.35 -25.56
N GLU A 37 4.65 29.91 -24.69
CA GLU A 37 5.89 30.50 -25.10
C GLU A 37 6.60 29.36 -25.81
N THR A 38 6.72 29.48 -27.13
CA THR A 38 7.65 28.69 -27.91
C THR A 38 9.02 29.02 -27.36
N LEU A 39 9.44 28.28 -26.33
CA LEU A 39 10.83 28.22 -25.93
C LEU A 39 11.56 27.56 -27.10
N GLU A 40 12.07 28.39 -28.02
CA GLU A 40 13.30 28.07 -28.72
C GLU A 40 14.40 27.94 -27.65
N GLY A 41 14.41 26.80 -26.97
CA GLY A 41 15.28 26.50 -25.85
C GLY A 41 16.20 25.33 -26.19
N ASP A 42 17.42 25.39 -25.66
CA ASP A 42 18.39 24.29 -25.65
C ASP A 42 17.82 23.11 -24.83
N ARG A 43 16.92 22.33 -25.42
CA ARG A 43 16.36 21.12 -24.83
C ARG A 43 17.44 20.05 -24.72
N ILE A 44 17.68 19.47 -23.54
CA ILE A 44 18.82 18.57 -23.29
C ILE A 44 18.40 17.25 -22.66
N ILE A 45 18.90 16.16 -23.24
CA ILE A 45 18.93 14.82 -22.65
C ILE A 45 20.36 14.47 -22.24
N VAL A 46 20.52 13.97 -21.02
CA VAL A 46 21.74 13.30 -20.56
C VAL A 46 21.46 11.80 -20.43
N SER A 47 22.25 10.95 -21.07
CA SER A 47 22.10 9.49 -20.97
C SER A 47 23.26 8.88 -20.21
N LEU A 48 22.95 8.30 -19.05
CA LEU A 48 23.87 7.63 -18.13
C LEU A 48 23.59 6.13 -18.14
N GLY A 49 24.36 5.37 -17.35
CA GLY A 49 24.04 4.00 -17.01
C GLY A 49 25.06 2.97 -17.47
N ASP A 50 24.62 1.73 -17.51
CA ASP A 50 25.43 0.57 -17.83
C ASP A 50 25.44 0.21 -19.33
N SER A 51 25.77 -1.05 -19.64
CA SER A 51 25.88 -1.61 -20.99
C SER A 51 24.57 -1.59 -21.77
N TYR A 52 23.42 -1.66 -21.12
CA TYR A 52 22.12 -1.55 -21.79
C TYR A 52 21.90 -0.13 -22.31
N SER A 53 22.26 0.89 -21.52
CA SER A 53 22.22 2.29 -21.93
C SER A 53 23.30 2.66 -22.95
N SER A 54 24.50 2.08 -22.83
CA SER A 54 25.60 2.32 -23.77
C SER A 54 25.33 1.71 -25.14
N GLY A 55 24.51 0.66 -25.23
CA GLY A 55 24.20 -0.06 -26.46
C GLY A 55 25.22 -1.15 -26.79
N GLU A 56 25.78 -1.79 -25.76
CA GLU A 56 26.64 -2.97 -25.89
C GLU A 56 25.99 -4.01 -26.82
N GLY A 57 26.79 -4.60 -27.70
CA GLY A 57 26.31 -5.55 -28.70
C GLY A 57 25.64 -4.96 -29.94
N ILE A 58 25.67 -3.63 -30.10
CA ILE A 58 25.12 -2.95 -31.28
C ILE A 58 26.18 -2.04 -31.91
N GLU A 59 26.70 -2.45 -33.05
CA GLU A 59 27.64 -1.65 -33.83
C GLU A 59 26.93 -0.60 -34.72
N PRO A 60 27.62 0.48 -35.14
CA PRO A 60 28.99 0.81 -34.78
C PRO A 60 29.10 1.56 -33.45
N PHE A 61 30.18 1.29 -32.71
CA PHE A 61 30.59 2.13 -31.58
C PHE A 61 31.27 3.40 -32.06
N TYR A 62 31.16 4.48 -31.29
CA TYR A 62 31.96 5.69 -31.56
C TYR A 62 33.45 5.36 -31.47
N GLY A 63 34.24 5.79 -32.47
CA GLY A 63 35.65 5.43 -32.58
C GLY A 63 35.95 4.04 -33.16
N GLN A 64 34.94 3.23 -33.50
CA GLN A 64 35.13 1.87 -34.03
C GLN A 64 35.97 1.79 -35.32
N ASN A 65 36.00 2.83 -36.14
CA ASN A 65 36.78 2.83 -37.38
C ASN A 65 38.21 3.37 -37.20
N GLU A 66 38.61 3.72 -35.97
CA GLU A 66 39.98 4.14 -35.66
C GLU A 66 40.94 2.94 -35.62
N ASP A 67 42.24 3.21 -35.76
CA ASP A 67 43.28 2.21 -35.49
C ASP A 67 43.22 1.76 -34.03
N THR A 68 43.48 0.49 -33.72
CA THR A 68 43.39 -0.06 -32.35
C THR A 68 44.21 0.73 -31.33
N SER A 69 45.39 1.25 -31.70
CA SER A 69 46.21 2.12 -30.83
C SER A 69 45.58 3.47 -30.45
N LYS A 70 44.58 3.93 -31.22
CA LYS A 70 43.75 5.11 -30.94
C LYS A 70 42.45 4.72 -30.24
N LYS A 71 41.80 3.62 -30.67
CA LYS A 71 40.61 3.05 -30.01
C LYS A 71 40.80 2.90 -28.51
N VAL A 72 41.92 2.30 -28.08
CA VAL A 72 42.24 2.07 -26.66
C VAL A 72 42.52 3.35 -25.85
N LYS A 73 42.49 4.52 -26.49
CA LYS A 73 42.55 5.86 -25.87
C LYS A 73 41.27 6.65 -26.06
N ASN A 74 40.34 6.15 -26.88
CA ASN A 74 39.06 6.78 -27.14
C ASN A 74 38.08 6.35 -26.03
N PRO A 75 37.62 7.29 -25.17
CA PRO A 75 36.73 6.95 -24.06
C PRO A 75 35.38 6.40 -24.53
N ASP A 76 34.87 6.82 -25.68
CA ASP A 76 33.59 6.33 -26.20
C ASP A 76 33.69 4.89 -26.70
N TRP A 77 34.80 4.54 -27.34
CA TRP A 77 35.05 3.16 -27.77
C TRP A 77 35.27 2.25 -26.57
N LEU A 78 36.10 2.66 -25.60
CA LEU A 78 36.31 1.91 -24.35
C LEU A 78 35.01 1.73 -23.55
N ALA A 79 34.11 2.70 -23.62
CA ALA A 79 32.80 2.64 -22.97
C ALA A 79 31.76 1.80 -23.73
N HIS A 80 32.08 1.33 -24.94
CA HIS A 80 31.15 0.65 -25.84
C HIS A 80 29.86 1.48 -26.05
N ARG A 81 30.04 2.77 -26.34
CA ARG A 81 28.94 3.68 -26.68
C ARG A 81 28.57 3.50 -28.14
N SER A 82 27.40 2.92 -28.37
CA SER A 82 26.86 2.67 -29.71
C SER A 82 26.24 3.92 -30.31
N GLN A 83 26.40 4.10 -31.63
CA GLN A 83 25.64 5.09 -32.40
C GLN A 83 24.15 4.69 -32.54
N ASN A 84 23.85 3.42 -32.31
CA ASN A 84 22.54 2.79 -32.41
C ASN A 84 22.01 2.35 -31.03
N SER A 85 22.48 2.97 -29.94
CA SER A 85 21.89 2.75 -28.61
C SER A 85 20.44 3.22 -28.60
N TRP A 86 19.61 2.63 -27.72
CA TRP A 86 18.23 3.08 -27.59
C TRP A 86 18.14 4.54 -27.13
N SER A 87 19.08 4.98 -26.29
CA SER A 87 19.20 6.35 -25.81
C SER A 87 19.50 7.34 -26.95
N GLY A 88 20.29 6.93 -27.94
CA GLY A 88 20.56 7.71 -29.14
C GLY A 88 19.37 7.80 -30.10
N MET A 89 18.39 6.88 -30.02
CA MET A 89 17.20 6.89 -30.88
C MET A 89 16.08 7.81 -30.38
N LEU A 90 16.20 8.34 -29.16
CA LEU A 90 15.19 9.24 -28.58
C LEU A 90 15.10 10.56 -29.34
N THR A 91 13.99 11.25 -29.15
CA THR A 91 13.68 12.56 -29.73
C THR A 91 13.00 13.45 -28.69
N LEU A 92 13.12 14.77 -28.87
CA LEU A 92 12.40 15.75 -28.06
C LEU A 92 11.59 16.69 -28.97
N PRO A 93 10.44 17.19 -28.50
CA PRO A 93 9.74 18.26 -29.19
C PRO A 93 10.67 19.45 -29.44
N SER A 94 10.57 20.04 -30.64
CA SER A 94 11.38 21.19 -31.08
C SER A 94 12.89 20.92 -31.29
N VAL A 95 13.38 19.69 -31.10
CA VAL A 95 14.73 19.27 -31.52
C VAL A 95 14.61 18.41 -32.78
N SER A 96 15.23 18.84 -33.88
CA SER A 96 15.19 18.08 -35.13
C SER A 96 16.09 16.86 -35.08
N GLY A 97 15.56 15.70 -35.45
CA GLY A 97 16.35 14.46 -35.54
C GLY A 97 16.45 13.70 -34.23
N THR A 98 17.24 12.63 -34.23
CA THR A 98 17.47 11.79 -33.05
C THR A 98 18.51 12.40 -32.13
N MET A 99 18.57 11.90 -30.89
CA MET A 99 19.60 12.30 -29.94
C MET A 99 21.01 11.98 -30.45
N SER A 100 21.21 10.87 -31.16
CA SER A 100 22.49 10.53 -31.79
C SER A 100 22.93 11.54 -32.87
N GLU A 101 21.99 12.12 -33.62
CA GLU A 101 22.25 13.20 -34.58
C GLU A 101 22.59 14.54 -33.90
N ASN A 102 22.21 14.69 -32.61
CA ASN A 102 22.38 15.91 -31.81
C ASN A 102 23.39 15.73 -30.64
N ARG A 103 24.36 14.85 -30.82
CA ARG A 103 25.38 14.58 -29.81
C ARG A 103 26.21 15.83 -29.49
N ASN A 104 26.46 16.06 -28.20
CA ASN A 104 27.15 17.21 -27.61
C ASN A 104 26.46 18.58 -27.82
N THR A 105 25.24 18.62 -28.35
CA THR A 105 24.44 19.85 -28.49
C THR A 105 23.15 19.76 -27.68
N HIS A 106 22.33 18.74 -27.95
CA HIS A 106 21.10 18.42 -27.22
C HIS A 106 21.17 17.06 -26.51
N TRP A 107 22.16 16.23 -26.84
CA TRP A 107 22.36 14.94 -26.20
C TRP A 107 23.78 14.78 -25.67
N TYR A 108 23.89 14.45 -24.38
CA TYR A 108 25.16 14.20 -23.72
C TYR A 108 25.19 12.75 -23.24
N PHE A 109 26.09 11.96 -23.82
CA PHE A 109 26.10 10.51 -23.65
C PHE A 109 27.28 10.06 -22.80
N ALA A 110 27.00 9.61 -21.58
CA ALA A 110 28.02 9.22 -20.61
C ALA A 110 27.91 7.75 -20.14
N ALA A 111 26.87 7.01 -20.52
CA ALA A 111 26.72 5.59 -20.18
C ALA A 111 27.98 4.77 -20.54
N VAL A 112 28.30 3.77 -19.73
CA VAL A 112 29.51 2.96 -19.87
C VAL A 112 29.18 1.48 -19.64
N SER A 113 29.56 0.63 -20.60
CA SER A 113 29.42 -0.81 -20.45
C SER A 113 30.18 -1.34 -19.22
N GLY A 114 29.48 -2.11 -18.39
CA GLY A 114 29.98 -2.67 -17.12
C GLY A 114 29.97 -1.69 -15.93
N ALA A 115 29.29 -0.55 -16.03
CA ALA A 115 29.19 0.40 -14.91
C ALA A 115 28.31 -0.13 -13.77
N GLU A 116 28.85 -0.08 -12.57
CA GLU A 116 28.17 -0.19 -11.26
C GLU A 116 27.77 1.20 -10.72
N THR A 117 26.93 1.24 -9.69
CA THR A 117 26.46 2.47 -9.02
C THR A 117 27.60 3.41 -8.59
N GLU A 118 28.70 2.88 -8.08
CA GLU A 118 29.86 3.67 -7.66
C GLU A 118 30.44 4.54 -8.79
N HIS A 119 30.31 4.10 -10.04
CA HIS A 119 30.86 4.77 -11.22
C HIS A 119 30.09 6.03 -11.63
N MET A 120 28.98 6.32 -10.96
CA MET A 120 28.36 7.63 -11.04
C MET A 120 29.30 8.72 -10.49
N LEU A 121 29.98 8.42 -9.38
CA LEU A 121 30.83 9.38 -8.65
C LEU A 121 32.33 9.05 -8.71
N HIS A 122 32.68 7.85 -9.18
CA HIS A 122 34.06 7.37 -9.25
C HIS A 122 34.47 6.91 -10.65
N THR A 123 35.77 6.90 -10.92
CA THR A 123 36.33 6.52 -12.22
C THR A 123 36.15 5.03 -12.48
N GLN A 124 35.74 4.65 -13.69
CA GLN A 124 35.66 3.24 -14.10
C GLN A 124 36.93 2.79 -14.81
N LYS A 125 37.53 1.68 -14.36
CA LYS A 125 38.69 1.08 -15.04
C LYS A 125 38.25 0.12 -16.14
N LYS A 126 38.85 0.23 -17.32
CA LYS A 126 38.63 -0.65 -18.48
C LYS A 126 39.93 -1.32 -18.86
N GLU A 127 39.96 -2.65 -18.72
CA GLU A 127 41.05 -3.47 -19.24
C GLU A 127 40.82 -3.79 -20.71
N TYR A 128 41.89 -3.73 -21.50
CA TYR A 128 41.87 -4.09 -22.91
C TYR A 128 43.09 -4.93 -23.30
N ASP A 129 42.92 -5.80 -24.28
CA ASP A 129 43.95 -6.66 -24.85
C ASP A 129 43.56 -7.03 -26.30
N ARG A 130 43.93 -6.17 -27.26
CA ARG A 130 43.52 -6.24 -28.67
C ARG A 130 44.62 -5.84 -29.63
N ASP A 131 44.82 -6.65 -30.67
CA ASP A 131 45.76 -6.40 -31.78
C ASP A 131 47.18 -6.00 -31.31
N GLY A 132 47.67 -6.64 -30.24
CA GLY A 132 48.98 -6.34 -29.64
C GLY A 132 49.02 -5.08 -28.76
N ASN A 133 47.87 -4.44 -28.50
CA ASN A 133 47.71 -3.35 -27.54
C ASN A 133 47.02 -3.89 -26.29
N SER A 134 47.70 -3.87 -25.15
CA SER A 134 47.14 -4.31 -23.87
C SER A 134 47.39 -3.27 -22.78
N GLY A 135 46.42 -3.05 -21.90
CA GLY A 135 46.57 -2.13 -20.79
C GLY A 135 45.26 -1.88 -20.06
N THR A 136 45.28 -0.85 -19.23
CA THR A 136 44.12 -0.37 -18.50
C THR A 136 43.95 1.12 -18.78
N ALA A 137 42.72 1.54 -19.05
CA ALA A 137 42.32 2.94 -19.14
C ALA A 137 41.33 3.26 -18.02
N SER A 138 41.33 4.50 -17.54
CA SER A 138 40.32 5.00 -16.61
C SER A 138 39.37 5.93 -17.36
N LEU A 139 38.08 5.70 -17.18
CA LEU A 139 37.01 6.59 -17.63
C LEU A 139 36.56 7.46 -16.46
N ASP A 140 36.25 8.72 -16.75
CA ASP A 140 35.78 9.68 -15.76
C ASP A 140 34.43 9.25 -15.13
N PRO A 141 34.12 9.69 -13.91
CA PRO A 141 32.79 9.50 -13.32
C PRO A 141 31.69 9.93 -14.26
N GLN A 142 30.60 9.17 -14.34
CA GLN A 142 29.54 9.48 -15.31
C GLN A 142 28.88 10.83 -15.02
N LEU A 143 28.76 11.24 -13.75
CA LEU A 143 28.14 12.51 -13.37
C LEU A 143 28.97 13.75 -13.73
N ASP A 144 30.23 13.59 -14.11
CA ASP A 144 31.06 14.71 -14.59
C ASP A 144 30.55 15.24 -15.95
N VAL A 145 29.71 14.47 -16.66
CA VAL A 145 29.04 14.94 -17.88
C VAL A 145 28.21 16.21 -17.64
N PHE A 146 27.62 16.37 -16.45
CA PHE A 146 26.83 17.57 -16.13
C PHE A 146 27.69 18.83 -16.08
N ASP A 147 28.98 18.70 -15.74
CA ASP A 147 29.90 19.83 -15.71
C ASP A 147 30.25 20.29 -17.14
N THR A 148 30.08 19.42 -18.15
CA THR A 148 30.26 19.75 -19.58
C THR A 148 29.10 20.54 -20.19
N LEU A 149 27.95 20.61 -19.49
CA LEU A 149 26.78 21.38 -19.94
C LEU A 149 27.00 22.90 -19.84
N GLY A 150 28.02 23.34 -19.10
CA GLY A 150 28.28 24.76 -18.86
C GLY A 150 27.11 25.42 -18.13
N SER A 151 26.50 26.45 -18.76
CA SER A 151 25.33 27.12 -18.20
C SER A 151 24.00 26.40 -18.50
N LYS A 152 24.01 25.40 -19.39
CA LYS A 152 22.80 24.67 -19.75
C LYS A 152 22.39 23.68 -18.65
N LYS A 153 21.14 23.23 -18.68
CA LYS A 153 20.57 22.29 -17.73
C LYS A 153 19.89 21.15 -18.44
N ALA A 154 19.98 19.95 -17.89
CA ALA A 154 19.28 18.80 -18.42
C ALA A 154 17.78 18.94 -18.15
N ASP A 155 16.97 18.69 -19.18
CA ASP A 155 15.52 18.52 -19.04
C ASP A 155 15.19 17.07 -18.71
N TYR A 156 15.94 16.15 -19.31
CA TYR A 156 15.78 14.71 -19.14
C TYR A 156 17.11 14.04 -18.80
N VAL A 157 17.06 13.06 -17.91
CA VAL A 157 18.13 12.08 -17.69
C VAL A 157 17.56 10.70 -17.97
N THR A 158 18.25 9.88 -18.75
CA THR A 158 17.84 8.49 -19.02
C THR A 158 18.91 7.53 -18.54
N ILE A 159 18.53 6.45 -17.86
CA ILE A 159 19.49 5.54 -17.22
C ILE A 159 18.99 4.09 -17.13
N THR A 160 19.92 3.14 -17.23
CA THR A 160 19.83 1.76 -16.72
C THR A 160 20.98 1.56 -15.74
N LEU A 161 20.72 1.00 -14.55
CA LEU A 161 21.75 0.83 -13.52
C LEU A 161 21.35 -0.29 -12.54
N GLY A 162 22.34 -0.97 -11.97
CA GLY A 162 22.17 -1.98 -10.92
C GLY A 162 22.43 -3.42 -11.35
N GLY A 163 22.32 -3.75 -12.64
CA GLY A 163 22.54 -5.12 -13.10
C GLY A 163 23.97 -5.65 -12.82
N ASN A 164 24.97 -4.78 -12.91
CA ASN A 164 26.37 -5.15 -12.60
C ASN A 164 26.58 -5.29 -11.09
N ASP A 165 26.01 -4.38 -10.28
CA ASP A 165 26.04 -4.42 -8.82
C ASP A 165 25.43 -5.72 -8.27
N ALA A 166 24.34 -6.18 -8.91
CA ALA A 166 23.68 -7.45 -8.61
C ALA A 166 24.49 -8.70 -9.01
N GLY A 167 25.62 -8.54 -9.71
CA GLY A 167 26.42 -9.65 -10.22
C GLY A 167 25.71 -10.45 -11.31
N PHE A 168 24.81 -9.82 -12.06
CA PHE A 168 23.92 -10.52 -13.00
C PHE A 168 24.70 -11.25 -14.12
N THR A 169 25.86 -10.72 -14.51
CA THR A 169 26.79 -11.40 -15.45
C THR A 169 27.25 -12.77 -14.92
N ASP A 170 27.50 -12.90 -13.61
CA ASP A 170 27.92 -14.16 -12.98
C ASP A 170 26.76 -15.16 -12.85
N VAL A 171 25.53 -14.65 -12.69
CA VAL A 171 24.29 -15.44 -12.68
C VAL A 171 24.07 -16.09 -14.05
N ILE A 172 24.12 -15.29 -15.12
CA ILE A 172 23.98 -15.80 -16.50
C ILE A 172 25.12 -16.75 -16.87
N THR A 173 26.35 -16.45 -16.47
CA THR A 173 27.51 -17.31 -16.76
C THR A 173 27.37 -18.66 -16.07
N GLU A 174 26.91 -18.69 -14.82
CA GLU A 174 26.64 -19.95 -14.10
C GLU A 174 25.52 -20.74 -14.76
N ALA A 175 24.42 -20.07 -15.12
CA ALA A 175 23.30 -20.70 -15.80
C ALA A 175 23.72 -21.32 -17.13
N ALA A 176 24.62 -20.67 -17.88
CA ALA A 176 25.05 -21.15 -19.19
C ALA A 176 26.11 -22.29 -19.14
N LEU A 177 27.01 -22.26 -18.15
CA LEU A 177 28.17 -23.16 -18.09
C LEU A 177 28.05 -24.27 -17.02
N GLY A 178 27.32 -24.02 -15.94
CA GLY A 178 27.18 -24.96 -14.81
C GLY A 178 26.12 -26.05 -15.02
N SER A 179 25.13 -25.80 -15.88
CA SER A 179 23.93 -26.63 -16.05
C SER A 179 24.13 -27.87 -16.92
N THR A 180 24.99 -27.79 -17.94
CA THR A 180 24.98 -28.77 -19.05
C THR A 180 25.94 -29.94 -18.90
N TYR A 181 26.88 -29.92 -17.95
CA TYR A 181 27.91 -30.96 -17.85
C TYR A 181 28.02 -31.68 -16.50
N LEU A 182 27.47 -31.11 -15.41
CA LEU A 182 27.74 -31.63 -14.06
C LEU A 182 26.49 -31.88 -13.19
N HIS A 183 25.28 -31.49 -13.62
CA HIS A 183 24.03 -31.65 -12.85
C HIS A 183 24.09 -31.07 -11.41
N THR A 184 24.79 -29.95 -11.23
CA THR A 184 24.97 -29.28 -9.93
C THR A 184 24.66 -27.78 -10.04
N SER A 185 23.51 -27.37 -10.58
CA SER A 185 23.22 -25.94 -10.77
C SER A 185 23.18 -25.21 -9.42
N LYS A 186 24.17 -24.34 -9.17
CA LYS A 186 24.20 -23.41 -8.03
C LYS A 186 23.45 -22.11 -8.31
N LEU A 187 22.63 -22.08 -9.36
CA LEU A 187 21.93 -20.89 -9.82
C LEU A 187 21.04 -20.29 -8.72
N SER A 188 20.26 -21.12 -8.03
CA SER A 188 19.46 -20.71 -6.88
C SER A 188 20.33 -20.14 -5.75
N ASP A 189 21.48 -20.74 -5.46
CA ASP A 189 22.40 -20.24 -4.41
C ASP A 189 22.97 -18.86 -4.78
N LYS A 190 23.34 -18.65 -6.05
CA LYS A 190 23.83 -17.35 -6.53
C LYS A 190 22.74 -16.29 -6.47
N LEU A 191 21.54 -16.61 -6.93
CA LEU A 191 20.40 -15.69 -6.84
C LEU A 191 20.08 -15.33 -5.40
N ASN A 192 20.08 -16.30 -4.49
CA ASN A 192 19.90 -16.05 -3.06
C ASN A 192 21.01 -15.15 -2.49
N ASP A 193 22.27 -15.31 -2.91
CA ASP A 193 23.38 -14.44 -2.50
C ASP A 193 23.22 -13.02 -3.05
N THR A 194 22.79 -12.88 -4.31
CA THR A 194 22.46 -11.58 -4.91
C THR A 194 21.36 -10.87 -4.11
N TRP A 195 20.27 -11.55 -3.78
CA TRP A 195 19.19 -10.96 -2.98
C TRP A 195 19.61 -10.59 -1.57
N LYS A 196 20.47 -11.39 -0.93
CA LYS A 196 21.07 -11.03 0.37
C LYS A 196 21.90 -9.75 0.30
N LYS A 197 22.69 -9.58 -0.76
CA LYS A 197 23.47 -8.35 -0.99
C LYS A 197 22.59 -7.16 -1.35
N PHE A 198 21.45 -7.43 -1.99
CA PHE A 198 20.52 -6.38 -2.41
C PHE A 198 19.91 -5.67 -1.20
N TYR A 199 19.40 -6.44 -0.23
CA TYR A 199 18.74 -5.91 0.98
C TYR A 199 19.67 -5.74 2.20
N ALA A 200 20.98 -6.00 2.06
CA ALA A 200 21.91 -5.72 3.14
C ALA A 200 21.96 -4.22 3.46
N ASP A 201 22.17 -3.86 4.72
CA ASP A 201 22.45 -2.47 5.12
C ASP A 201 23.72 -1.96 4.42
N GLY A 202 23.60 -0.87 3.64
CA GLY A 202 24.65 -0.40 2.74
C GLY A 202 24.89 -1.33 1.54
N GLY A 203 23.87 -2.09 1.15
CA GLY A 203 23.87 -2.98 -0.01
C GLY A 203 23.41 -2.30 -1.30
N ILE A 204 23.12 -3.12 -2.33
CA ILE A 204 22.86 -2.64 -3.70
C ILE A 204 21.66 -1.68 -3.74
N ARG A 205 20.61 -1.93 -2.95
CA ARG A 205 19.43 -1.07 -2.89
C ARG A 205 19.77 0.33 -2.38
N ASP A 206 20.60 0.43 -1.35
CA ASP A 206 21.05 1.70 -0.79
C ASP A 206 21.99 2.45 -1.73
N ASP A 207 22.85 1.72 -2.46
CA ASP A 207 23.75 2.30 -3.45
C ASP A 207 22.99 2.86 -4.66
N LEU A 208 21.96 2.14 -5.13
CA LEU A 208 21.06 2.64 -6.18
C LEU A 208 20.33 3.91 -5.72
N ARG A 209 19.83 3.95 -4.47
CA ARG A 209 19.17 5.14 -3.91
C ARG A 209 20.11 6.34 -3.94
N GLN A 210 21.33 6.15 -3.43
CA GLN A 210 22.37 7.19 -3.39
C GLN A 210 22.75 7.66 -4.80
N ALA A 211 22.83 6.75 -5.77
CA ALA A 211 23.08 7.09 -7.17
C ALA A 211 21.97 7.99 -7.74
N TYR A 212 20.69 7.64 -7.52
CA TYR A 212 19.56 8.45 -7.98
C TYR A 212 19.51 9.84 -7.33
N GLU A 213 19.77 9.92 -6.02
CA GLU A 213 19.89 11.19 -5.29
C GLU A 213 21.04 12.05 -5.83
N ALA A 214 22.20 11.45 -6.12
CA ALA A 214 23.34 12.13 -6.70
C ALA A 214 23.05 12.65 -8.12
N ILE A 215 22.38 11.84 -8.96
CA ILE A 215 21.93 12.23 -10.29
C ILE A 215 20.98 13.44 -10.19
N SER A 216 19.95 13.35 -9.34
CA SER A 216 18.99 14.44 -9.11
C SER A 216 19.68 15.73 -8.69
N LYS A 217 20.62 15.64 -7.74
CA LYS A 217 21.39 16.78 -7.25
C LYS A 217 22.24 17.43 -8.34
N LYS A 218 22.90 16.64 -9.19
CA LYS A 218 23.75 17.14 -10.28
C LYS A 218 22.92 17.71 -11.45
N ALA A 219 21.85 17.03 -11.84
CA ALA A 219 20.98 17.44 -12.92
C ALA A 219 20.16 18.70 -12.56
N GLY A 220 19.74 18.82 -11.30
CA GLY A 220 18.88 19.88 -10.78
C GLY A 220 17.41 19.48 -10.74
N PRO A 221 16.59 20.16 -9.91
CA PRO A 221 15.22 19.77 -9.60
C PRO A 221 14.25 19.86 -10.80
N GLN A 222 14.65 20.52 -11.89
CA GLN A 222 13.85 20.57 -13.12
C GLN A 222 13.95 19.27 -13.94
N ALA A 223 15.04 18.51 -13.80
CA ALA A 223 15.32 17.37 -14.65
C ALA A 223 14.39 16.19 -14.35
N LYS A 224 13.81 15.62 -15.40
CA LYS A 224 12.98 14.41 -15.35
C LYS A 224 13.88 13.19 -15.57
N ILE A 225 14.04 12.36 -14.55
CA ILE A 225 14.90 11.17 -14.58
C ILE A 225 14.05 9.95 -14.94
N LEU A 226 14.38 9.29 -16.05
CA LEU A 226 13.72 8.09 -16.53
C LEU A 226 14.66 6.90 -16.33
N VAL A 227 14.32 6.04 -15.38
CA VAL A 227 15.03 4.79 -15.08
C VAL A 227 14.37 3.67 -15.86
N ALA A 228 15.05 3.13 -16.86
CA ALA A 228 14.52 2.00 -17.63
C ALA A 228 14.92 0.67 -16.98
N GLY A 229 13.97 -0.26 -16.92
CA GLY A 229 14.19 -1.62 -16.40
C GLY A 229 14.86 -2.55 -17.43
N TYR A 230 15.17 -3.77 -17.03
CA TYR A 230 15.80 -4.78 -17.90
C TYR A 230 14.76 -5.72 -18.52
N PRO A 231 14.93 -6.16 -19.77
CA PRO A 231 13.99 -7.10 -20.39
C PRO A 231 14.21 -8.53 -19.88
N LYS A 232 13.18 -9.36 -19.93
CA LYS A 232 13.33 -10.82 -19.81
C LYS A 232 14.29 -11.32 -20.89
N LEU A 233 15.17 -12.26 -20.51
CA LEU A 233 16.36 -12.56 -21.29
C LEU A 233 16.28 -13.87 -22.04
N LEU A 234 15.64 -14.90 -21.48
CA LEU A 234 15.68 -16.25 -22.04
C LEU A 234 14.30 -16.71 -22.51
N ASP A 235 14.26 -17.42 -23.63
CA ASP A 235 13.01 -18.02 -24.13
C ASP A 235 12.41 -18.98 -23.08
N GLN A 236 11.14 -18.76 -22.72
CA GLN A 236 10.45 -19.50 -21.63
C GLN A 236 10.24 -20.99 -21.92
N THR A 237 10.47 -21.44 -23.16
CA THR A 237 10.40 -22.87 -23.51
C THR A 237 11.72 -23.59 -23.31
N GLY A 238 12.79 -22.88 -22.89
CA GLY A 238 14.13 -23.43 -22.77
C GLY A 238 14.75 -23.73 -24.14
N LYS A 239 14.32 -23.05 -25.20
CA LYS A 239 14.97 -23.12 -26.51
C LYS A 239 16.38 -22.55 -26.35
N GLY A 240 17.39 -23.40 -26.26
CA GLY A 240 18.79 -22.96 -26.14
C GLY A 240 19.68 -24.09 -25.65
N PHE A 241 20.88 -24.25 -26.22
CA PHE A 241 21.77 -25.37 -25.87
C PHE A 241 22.27 -25.32 -24.42
N PHE A 242 22.15 -24.17 -23.75
CA PHE A 242 22.81 -23.88 -22.47
C PHE A 242 21.86 -23.76 -21.27
N PHE A 243 20.53 -23.80 -21.44
CA PHE A 243 19.58 -23.53 -20.36
C PHE A 243 18.40 -24.50 -20.38
N SER A 244 18.02 -25.04 -19.22
CA SER A 244 16.74 -25.74 -19.08
C SER A 244 15.56 -24.76 -19.06
N ARG A 245 14.34 -25.29 -19.18
CA ARG A 245 13.12 -24.49 -19.01
C ARG A 245 13.04 -23.89 -17.61
N GLU A 246 13.37 -24.69 -16.59
CA GLU A 246 13.35 -24.26 -15.19
C GLU A 246 14.36 -23.15 -14.92
N GLU A 247 15.55 -23.24 -15.49
CA GLU A 247 16.59 -22.21 -15.37
C GLU A 247 16.21 -20.92 -16.10
N ALA A 248 15.65 -21.04 -17.31
CA ALA A 248 15.16 -19.89 -18.06
C ALA A 248 14.05 -19.14 -17.30
N THR A 249 13.10 -19.89 -16.71
CA THR A 249 12.07 -19.32 -15.84
C THR A 249 12.70 -18.63 -14.64
N LEU A 250 13.59 -19.29 -13.91
CA LEU A 250 14.21 -18.74 -12.71
C LEU A 250 14.97 -17.43 -12.98
N VAL A 251 15.74 -17.37 -14.08
CA VAL A 251 16.44 -16.13 -14.51
C VAL A 251 15.44 -15.03 -14.85
N ASN A 252 14.41 -15.31 -15.65
CA ASN A 252 13.43 -14.29 -16.05
C ASN A 252 12.60 -13.78 -14.87
N ASP A 253 12.21 -14.66 -13.94
CA ASP A 253 11.50 -14.28 -12.73
C ASP A 253 12.39 -13.39 -11.85
N SER A 254 13.69 -13.72 -11.77
CA SER A 254 14.66 -12.90 -11.02
C SER A 254 14.85 -11.51 -11.64
N VAL A 255 14.86 -11.40 -12.98
CA VAL A 255 14.87 -10.09 -13.67
C VAL A 255 13.60 -9.31 -13.39
N SER A 256 12.43 -9.98 -13.38
CA SER A 256 11.15 -9.32 -13.09
C SER A 256 11.11 -8.78 -11.67
N ASN A 257 11.57 -9.59 -10.71
CA ASN A 257 11.69 -9.17 -9.32
C ASN A 257 12.68 -8.00 -9.18
N PHE A 258 13.81 -8.03 -9.88
CA PHE A 258 14.77 -6.93 -9.87
C PHE A 258 14.19 -5.62 -10.44
N ASN A 259 13.40 -5.71 -11.50
CA ASN A 259 12.68 -4.57 -12.04
C ASN A 259 11.65 -4.00 -11.06
N ASN A 260 10.89 -4.88 -10.39
CA ASN A 260 9.95 -4.46 -9.35
C ASN A 260 10.70 -3.70 -8.26
N GLU A 261 11.85 -4.19 -7.79
CA GLU A 261 12.64 -3.49 -6.78
C GLU A 261 13.21 -2.14 -7.23
N ILE A 262 13.64 -2.04 -8.50
CA ILE A 262 14.06 -0.75 -9.07
C ILE A 262 12.87 0.22 -9.13
N GLU A 263 11.71 -0.23 -9.61
CA GLU A 263 10.49 0.56 -9.66
C GLU A 263 10.09 1.03 -8.25
N ASN A 264 10.20 0.12 -7.28
CA ASN A 264 9.90 0.37 -5.89
C ASN A 264 10.77 1.48 -5.33
N LEU A 265 12.08 1.37 -5.54
CA LEU A 265 13.05 2.37 -5.12
C LEU A 265 12.86 3.71 -5.84
N VAL A 266 12.54 3.68 -7.13
CA VAL A 266 12.23 4.89 -7.92
C VAL A 266 11.00 5.60 -7.36
N ASN A 267 9.96 4.87 -6.96
CA ASN A 267 8.77 5.44 -6.33
C ASN A 267 9.10 6.05 -4.95
N ALA A 268 9.97 5.41 -4.15
CA ALA A 268 10.45 6.01 -2.91
C ALA A 268 11.25 7.31 -3.15
N CYS A 269 12.11 7.34 -4.17
CA CYS A 269 12.83 8.56 -4.57
C CYS A 269 11.87 9.64 -5.10
N LYS A 270 10.82 9.23 -5.82
CA LYS A 270 9.77 10.14 -6.30
C LYS A 270 9.04 10.79 -5.12
N ALA A 271 8.68 10.00 -4.11
CA ALA A 271 8.04 10.46 -2.88
C ALA A 271 8.91 11.44 -2.07
N SER A 272 10.25 11.35 -2.15
CA SER A 272 11.15 12.33 -1.53
C SER A 272 11.28 13.65 -2.31
N GLY A 273 10.52 13.80 -3.41
CA GLY A 273 10.45 15.02 -4.22
C GLY A 273 11.34 15.02 -5.46
N ILE A 274 11.99 13.90 -5.78
CA ILE A 274 12.79 13.77 -7.01
C ILE A 274 11.84 13.58 -8.20
N LYS A 275 12.06 14.32 -9.30
CA LYS A 275 11.33 14.09 -10.57
C LYS A 275 11.86 12.86 -11.30
N ILE A 276 11.62 11.68 -10.75
CA ILE A 276 12.07 10.39 -11.26
C ILE A 276 10.89 9.48 -11.55
N CYS A 277 10.99 8.64 -12.57
CA CYS A 277 10.01 7.60 -12.89
C CYS A 277 10.65 6.37 -13.52
N PHE A 278 9.98 5.23 -13.35
CA PHE A 278 10.41 3.95 -13.90
C PHE A 278 9.76 3.71 -15.27
N VAL A 279 10.50 3.08 -16.17
CA VAL A 279 10.03 2.68 -17.50
C VAL A 279 10.26 1.19 -17.68
N SER A 280 9.21 0.39 -17.52
CA SER A 280 9.25 -1.03 -17.83
C SER A 280 9.41 -1.26 -19.34
N VAL A 281 10.24 -2.23 -19.69
CA VAL A 281 10.45 -2.67 -21.08
C VAL A 281 9.99 -4.11 -21.32
N GLU A 282 9.63 -4.85 -20.27
CA GLU A 282 9.41 -6.30 -20.36
C GLU A 282 8.34 -6.68 -21.38
N GLU A 283 7.20 -6.00 -21.38
CA GLU A 283 6.09 -6.31 -22.28
C GLU A 283 6.52 -6.21 -23.75
N ALA A 284 7.38 -5.24 -24.09
CA ALA A 284 7.89 -5.06 -25.44
C ALA A 284 8.85 -6.18 -25.88
N PHE A 285 9.37 -6.97 -24.94
CA PHE A 285 10.31 -8.07 -25.17
C PHE A 285 9.69 -9.46 -25.01
N ASN A 286 8.45 -9.58 -24.53
CA ASN A 286 7.75 -10.86 -24.40
C ASN A 286 7.69 -11.59 -25.75
N GLY A 287 8.20 -12.83 -25.80
CA GLY A 287 8.30 -13.63 -27.02
C GLY A 287 9.45 -13.23 -27.96
N HIS A 288 10.30 -12.30 -27.54
CA HIS A 288 11.48 -11.80 -28.23
C HIS A 288 12.76 -11.95 -27.40
N GLU A 289 12.74 -12.83 -26.41
CA GLU A 289 13.89 -13.16 -25.58
C GLU A 289 15.01 -13.80 -26.41
N ALA A 290 16.21 -13.96 -25.84
CA ALA A 290 17.29 -14.67 -26.50
C ALA A 290 16.83 -16.09 -26.86
N TYR A 291 17.26 -16.56 -28.03
CA TYR A 291 16.90 -17.88 -28.60
C TYR A 291 15.42 -18.09 -28.99
N SER A 292 14.57 -17.07 -28.86
CA SER A 292 13.24 -17.07 -29.49
C SER A 292 13.33 -17.05 -31.02
N ASP A 293 12.20 -17.26 -31.69
CA ASP A 293 12.15 -17.30 -33.16
C ASP A 293 12.37 -15.90 -33.80
N ASN A 294 12.12 -14.82 -33.05
CA ASN A 294 12.38 -13.43 -33.47
C ASN A 294 13.05 -12.65 -32.32
N PRO A 295 14.34 -12.88 -32.04
CA PRO A 295 14.97 -12.39 -30.83
C PRO A 295 15.30 -10.89 -30.93
N TYR A 296 15.05 -10.19 -29.84
CA TYR A 296 15.47 -8.81 -29.57
C TYR A 296 16.71 -8.76 -28.69
N ILE A 297 17.02 -9.87 -28.00
CA ILE A 297 18.23 -10.06 -27.20
C ILE A 297 19.22 -10.94 -27.97
N ASN A 298 20.50 -10.57 -27.95
CA ASN A 298 21.57 -11.40 -28.48
C ASN A 298 21.68 -12.69 -27.65
N LYS A 299 21.77 -13.84 -28.34
CA LYS A 299 22.14 -15.11 -27.70
C LYS A 299 23.55 -15.05 -27.10
N VAL A 300 23.99 -16.10 -26.39
CA VAL A 300 25.42 -16.24 -26.07
C VAL A 300 26.23 -16.24 -27.38
N MET A 301 27.18 -15.33 -27.48
CA MET A 301 28.03 -15.12 -28.64
C MET A 301 29.49 -15.44 -28.30
N LEU A 302 30.21 -16.01 -29.26
CA LEU A 302 31.66 -16.12 -29.20
C LEU A 302 32.30 -14.72 -29.24
N PRO A 303 33.56 -14.54 -28.81
CA PRO A 303 34.24 -13.26 -28.84
C PRO A 303 34.15 -12.57 -30.21
N GLN A 304 33.77 -11.29 -30.20
CA GLN A 304 33.58 -10.41 -31.35
C GLN A 304 34.79 -9.51 -31.57
N SER A 305 34.81 -8.80 -32.71
CA SER A 305 35.92 -7.93 -33.14
C SER A 305 36.08 -6.66 -32.30
N GLU A 306 35.07 -6.26 -31.55
CA GLU A 306 35.14 -5.06 -30.70
C GLU A 306 35.15 -5.38 -29.20
N ASP A 307 35.10 -6.65 -28.77
CA ASP A 307 35.28 -6.97 -27.34
C ASP A 307 36.63 -6.44 -26.85
N LEU A 308 36.68 -5.80 -25.67
CA LEU A 308 37.93 -5.25 -25.14
C LEU A 308 38.99 -6.32 -24.83
N THR A 309 38.57 -7.55 -24.52
CA THR A 309 39.47 -8.67 -24.27
C THR A 309 39.00 -9.90 -25.05
N GLY A 310 39.88 -10.88 -25.24
CA GLY A 310 39.59 -12.13 -25.93
C GLY A 310 40.23 -13.33 -25.23
N PHE A 311 40.21 -14.49 -25.88
CA PHE A 311 40.84 -15.70 -25.35
C PHE A 311 42.33 -15.47 -25.01
N PRO A 312 42.84 -15.93 -23.86
CA PRO A 312 42.17 -16.79 -22.85
C PRO A 312 41.43 -16.03 -21.73
N LYS A 313 41.40 -14.69 -21.75
CA LYS A 313 40.79 -13.87 -20.70
C LYS A 313 39.26 -13.90 -20.72
N SER A 314 38.66 -14.01 -21.91
CA SER A 314 37.22 -14.20 -22.07
C SER A 314 36.89 -15.26 -23.12
N PHE A 315 35.84 -16.05 -22.84
CA PHE A 315 35.33 -17.12 -23.70
C PHE A 315 33.98 -16.77 -24.35
N VAL A 316 33.31 -15.71 -23.90
CA VAL A 316 32.04 -15.21 -24.40
C VAL A 316 32.17 -13.72 -24.68
N SER A 317 31.50 -13.24 -25.73
CA SER A 317 31.49 -11.80 -26.03
C SER A 317 30.64 -11.03 -25.03
N ALA A 318 31.05 -9.79 -24.74
CA ALA A 318 30.26 -8.83 -23.97
C ALA A 318 28.91 -8.53 -24.62
N TYR A 319 28.76 -8.79 -25.93
CA TYR A 319 27.51 -8.62 -26.68
C TYR A 319 26.41 -9.59 -26.23
N SER A 320 26.79 -10.69 -25.60
CA SER A 320 25.88 -11.75 -25.17
C SER A 320 24.83 -11.20 -24.22
N MET A 321 23.58 -11.62 -24.38
CA MET A 321 22.44 -11.22 -23.53
C MET A 321 22.13 -9.72 -23.53
N HIS A 322 22.65 -8.94 -24.47
CA HIS A 322 22.29 -7.53 -24.64
C HIS A 322 21.28 -7.34 -25.77
N PRO A 323 20.51 -6.23 -25.78
CA PRO A 323 19.63 -5.90 -26.90
C PRO A 323 20.39 -5.84 -28.22
N ASN A 324 19.80 -6.41 -29.27
CA ASN A 324 20.25 -6.21 -30.65
C ASN A 324 19.56 -4.98 -31.26
N SER A 325 19.80 -4.69 -32.54
CA SER A 325 19.19 -3.52 -33.21
C SER A 325 17.65 -3.50 -33.16
N LYS A 326 16.96 -4.65 -33.15
CA LYS A 326 15.50 -4.70 -32.97
C LYS A 326 15.13 -4.41 -31.51
N GLY A 327 15.86 -5.01 -30.57
CA GLY A 327 15.69 -4.76 -29.14
C GLY A 327 15.89 -3.29 -28.78
N ALA A 328 16.95 -2.63 -29.27
CA ALA A 328 17.15 -1.21 -29.02
C ALA A 328 16.01 -0.32 -29.52
N LYS A 329 15.37 -0.68 -30.65
CA LYS A 329 14.17 0.04 -31.14
C LYS A 329 12.96 -0.17 -30.23
N ALA A 330 12.75 -1.41 -29.76
CA ALA A 330 11.68 -1.70 -28.80
C ALA A 330 11.90 -0.95 -27.48
N TYR A 331 13.13 -0.96 -26.99
CA TYR A 331 13.57 -0.26 -25.79
C TYR A 331 13.38 1.27 -25.91
N ALA A 332 13.85 1.85 -27.02
CA ALA A 332 13.68 3.28 -27.31
C ALA A 332 12.19 3.67 -27.38
N LYS A 333 11.34 2.81 -27.94
CA LYS A 333 9.89 3.07 -28.01
C LYS A 333 9.26 3.16 -26.62
N CYS A 334 9.63 2.29 -25.68
CA CYS A 334 9.11 2.36 -24.31
C CYS A 334 9.49 3.69 -23.64
N VAL A 335 10.76 4.06 -23.70
CA VAL A 335 11.25 5.32 -23.10
C VAL A 335 10.68 6.54 -23.81
N GLN A 336 10.63 6.54 -25.14
CA GLN A 336 10.02 7.62 -25.93
C GLN A 336 8.55 7.79 -25.60
N SER A 337 7.79 6.70 -25.42
CA SER A 337 6.37 6.78 -25.07
C SER A 337 6.17 7.46 -23.71
N LYS A 338 7.08 7.21 -22.74
CA LYS A 338 7.07 7.92 -21.47
C LYS A 338 7.42 9.39 -21.66
N ILE A 339 8.46 9.73 -22.43
CA ILE A 339 8.79 11.14 -22.73
C ILE A 339 7.59 11.86 -23.37
N ASP A 340 6.95 11.25 -24.37
CA ASP A 340 5.80 11.82 -25.07
C ASP A 340 4.61 12.05 -24.12
N GLN A 341 4.37 11.13 -23.19
CA GLN A 341 3.36 11.30 -22.13
C GLN A 341 3.67 12.55 -21.29
N LEU A 342 4.91 12.66 -20.80
CA LEU A 342 5.34 13.76 -19.93
C LEU A 342 5.38 15.12 -20.64
N GLU A 343 5.57 15.13 -21.96
CA GLU A 343 5.48 16.34 -22.78
C GLU A 343 4.03 16.74 -23.04
N ALA A 344 3.12 15.76 -23.16
CA ALA A 344 1.71 16.02 -23.43
C ALA A 344 0.96 16.65 -22.24
N ASP A 345 1.30 16.26 -21.01
CA ASP A 345 0.63 16.74 -19.78
C ASP A 345 1.54 17.56 -18.87
N GLY A 346 2.75 17.91 -19.31
CA GLY A 346 3.74 18.62 -18.50
C GLY A 346 4.31 17.81 -17.32
N GLY A 347 4.01 16.51 -17.25
CA GLY A 347 4.33 15.62 -16.13
C GLY A 347 3.28 15.61 -15.02
N GLU A 348 2.11 16.21 -15.22
CA GLU A 348 1.04 16.27 -14.21
C GLU A 348 0.56 14.88 -13.78
N SER A 349 0.45 13.91 -14.69
CA SER A 349 0.04 12.55 -14.32
C SER A 349 1.15 11.74 -13.63
N GLU A 350 2.42 12.09 -13.84
CA GLU A 350 3.56 11.35 -13.29
C GLU A 350 4.02 11.87 -11.92
N TRP A 351 3.95 13.19 -11.73
CA TRP A 351 4.39 13.87 -10.51
C TRP A 351 3.24 14.68 -9.90
N MET A 352 2.05 14.08 -9.82
CA MET A 352 0.88 14.71 -9.19
C MET A 352 1.30 15.38 -7.87
N VAL A 353 1.04 16.68 -7.78
CA VAL A 353 1.42 17.50 -6.62
C VAL A 353 0.68 16.97 -5.39
N ARG A 354 1.42 16.68 -4.32
CA ARG A 354 0.89 16.40 -2.98
C ARG A 354 -0.27 17.35 -2.68
N THR A 355 -1.47 16.81 -2.61
CA THR A 355 -2.70 17.58 -2.37
C THR A 355 -3.37 17.01 -1.14
N THR A 356 -3.22 17.73 -0.02
CA THR A 356 -3.80 17.38 1.28
C THR A 356 -5.19 17.97 1.46
N SER A 357 -5.97 17.40 2.36
CA SER A 357 -7.23 17.97 2.86
C SER A 357 -6.94 18.82 4.10
N ASP A 358 -7.79 19.81 4.39
CA ASP A 358 -7.73 20.57 5.64
C ASP A 358 -8.37 19.78 6.82
N GLU A 359 -9.25 18.81 6.53
CA GLU A 359 -10.00 18.06 7.54
C GLU A 359 -9.35 16.72 7.89
N ARG A 360 -9.08 15.86 6.89
CA ARG A 360 -8.59 14.49 7.12
C ARG A 360 -7.52 14.09 6.10
N ASP A 361 -6.35 13.73 6.60
CA ASP A 361 -5.32 13.05 5.80
C ASP A 361 -5.19 11.61 6.27
N ILE A 362 -5.38 10.67 5.34
CA ILE A 362 -5.47 9.24 5.62
C ILE A 362 -4.39 8.51 4.82
N VAL A 363 -3.61 7.66 5.47
CA VAL A 363 -2.67 6.77 4.78
C VAL A 363 -3.21 5.34 4.85
N LEU A 364 -3.50 4.76 3.69
CA LEU A 364 -3.75 3.33 3.56
C LEU A 364 -2.40 2.61 3.58
N VAL A 365 -2.16 1.79 4.59
CA VAL A 365 -0.94 0.99 4.76
C VAL A 365 -1.31 -0.48 4.52
N LEU A 366 -0.95 -0.98 3.34
CA LEU A 366 -1.45 -2.25 2.83
C LEU A 366 -0.33 -3.30 2.81
N ASP A 367 -0.57 -4.44 3.44
CA ASP A 367 0.30 -5.60 3.36
C ASP A 367 0.42 -6.09 1.90
N ALA A 368 1.66 -6.21 1.43
CA ALA A 368 2.03 -6.73 0.12
C ALA A 368 2.92 -7.98 0.25
N SER A 369 3.00 -8.59 1.43
CA SER A 369 3.79 -9.78 1.69
C SER A 369 3.38 -10.98 0.81
N GLY A 370 4.26 -11.96 0.66
CA GLY A 370 4.00 -13.14 -0.17
C GLY A 370 2.77 -13.97 0.26
N SER A 371 2.31 -13.88 1.52
CA SER A 371 1.06 -14.53 1.97
C SER A 371 -0.19 -13.95 1.31
N MET A 372 -0.12 -12.70 0.86
CA MET A 372 -1.23 -12.01 0.21
C MET A 372 -1.55 -12.56 -1.20
N ALA A 373 -0.69 -13.41 -1.77
CA ALA A 373 -0.81 -13.90 -3.13
C ALA A 373 -2.20 -14.48 -3.46
N GLY A 374 -2.74 -14.12 -4.62
CA GLY A 374 -3.99 -14.69 -5.13
C GLY A 374 -5.25 -13.99 -4.60
N ALA A 375 -6.09 -14.71 -3.86
CA ALA A 375 -7.40 -14.21 -3.43
C ALA A 375 -7.31 -13.04 -2.41
N PRO A 376 -6.43 -13.08 -1.39
CA PRO A 376 -6.30 -11.98 -0.43
C PRO A 376 -5.95 -10.66 -1.13
N MET A 377 -4.87 -10.60 -1.93
CA MET A 377 -4.45 -9.40 -2.66
C MET A 377 -5.55 -8.89 -3.60
N LYS A 378 -6.29 -9.79 -4.27
CA LYS A 378 -7.40 -9.38 -5.14
C LYS A 378 -8.52 -8.68 -4.34
N GLU A 379 -8.90 -9.22 -3.19
CA GLU A 379 -9.93 -8.61 -2.36
C GLU A 379 -9.43 -7.35 -1.64
N THR A 380 -8.16 -7.29 -1.22
CA THR A 380 -7.49 -6.05 -0.75
C THR A 380 -7.61 -4.93 -1.76
N LYS A 381 -7.19 -5.17 -3.01
CA LYS A 381 -7.27 -4.17 -4.08
C LYS A 381 -8.68 -3.65 -4.30
N LYS A 382 -9.68 -4.54 -4.23
CA LYS A 382 -11.09 -4.20 -4.39
C LYS A 382 -11.64 -3.42 -3.19
N ALA A 383 -11.28 -3.83 -1.97
CA ALA A 383 -11.67 -3.18 -0.73
C ALA A 383 -11.07 -1.78 -0.61
N SER A 384 -9.77 -1.63 -0.87
CA SER A 384 -9.09 -0.33 -0.89
C SER A 384 -9.67 0.60 -1.96
N ALA A 385 -9.98 0.12 -3.17
CA ALA A 385 -10.63 0.93 -4.19
C ALA A 385 -12.02 1.44 -3.76
N ASN A 386 -12.80 0.63 -3.06
CA ASN A 386 -14.09 1.03 -2.51
C ASN A 386 -13.93 2.02 -1.36
N PHE A 387 -12.97 1.79 -0.46
CA PHE A 387 -12.61 2.73 0.61
C PHE A 387 -12.26 4.10 0.04
N ILE A 388 -11.36 4.16 -0.95
CA ILE A 388 -10.94 5.40 -1.62
C ILE A 388 -12.17 6.16 -2.15
N ARG A 389 -13.05 5.48 -2.87
CA ARG A 389 -14.28 6.07 -3.42
C ARG A 389 -15.24 6.58 -2.35
N THR A 390 -15.32 5.92 -1.21
CA THR A 390 -16.26 6.31 -0.15
C THR A 390 -15.70 7.48 0.67
N VAL A 391 -14.44 7.43 1.04
CA VAL A 391 -13.78 8.44 1.88
C VAL A 391 -13.60 9.77 1.14
N LEU A 392 -13.21 9.75 -0.14
CA LEU A 392 -13.01 10.97 -0.94
C LEU A 392 -14.31 11.71 -1.30
N LYS A 393 -15.49 11.18 -0.96
CA LYS A 393 -16.77 11.91 -1.13
C LYS A 393 -16.90 13.07 -0.15
N GLU A 394 -16.22 12.98 0.98
CA GLU A 394 -16.17 14.01 2.00
C GLU A 394 -14.76 14.66 1.99
N ASP A 395 -14.55 15.73 2.75
CA ASP A 395 -13.25 16.43 2.79
C ASP A 395 -12.16 15.53 3.41
N ALA A 396 -11.40 14.84 2.55
CA ALA A 396 -10.33 13.94 2.92
C ALA A 396 -9.33 13.80 1.78
N SER A 397 -8.06 13.55 2.10
CA SER A 397 -7.03 13.13 1.15
C SER A 397 -6.45 11.78 1.55
N ILE A 398 -5.98 11.02 0.55
CA ILE A 398 -5.46 9.67 0.76
C ILE A 398 -4.03 9.55 0.21
N GLY A 399 -3.13 9.06 1.05
CA GLY A 399 -1.85 8.48 0.67
C GLY A 399 -1.93 6.95 0.66
N ILE A 400 -1.07 6.29 -0.13
CA ILE A 400 -1.02 4.83 -0.22
C ILE A 400 0.42 4.39 0.05
N VAL A 401 0.57 3.54 1.06
CA VAL A 401 1.80 2.85 1.41
C VAL A 401 1.55 1.35 1.29
N THR A 402 2.51 0.62 0.73
CA THR A 402 2.59 -0.83 0.83
C THR A 402 3.80 -1.24 1.65
N TYR A 403 3.78 -2.44 2.22
CA TYR A 403 4.95 -3.00 2.88
C TYR A 403 5.08 -4.51 2.66
N ASP A 404 6.32 -4.96 2.56
CA ASP A 404 6.74 -6.37 2.58
C ASP A 404 7.96 -6.52 3.51
N ASN A 405 9.19 -6.72 3.00
CA ASN A 405 10.43 -6.52 3.74
C ASN A 405 10.68 -5.04 4.05
N ASP A 406 10.28 -4.16 3.13
CA ASP A 406 10.42 -2.72 3.24
C ASP A 406 9.07 -2.04 2.96
N SER A 407 8.95 -0.77 3.33
CA SER A 407 7.78 0.03 2.98
C SER A 407 8.03 0.87 1.75
N MET A 408 6.95 1.16 1.04
CA MET A 408 6.96 2.02 -0.12
C MET A 408 5.76 2.93 -0.15
N MET A 409 5.98 4.20 -0.47
CA MET A 409 4.91 5.12 -0.79
C MET A 409 4.54 4.98 -2.27
N LEU A 410 3.41 4.35 -2.55
CA LEU A 410 2.87 4.23 -3.91
C LEU A 410 2.16 5.51 -4.36
N SER A 411 1.63 6.27 -3.40
CA SER A 411 1.06 7.59 -3.63
C SER A 411 1.27 8.47 -2.40
N ASP A 412 1.76 9.69 -2.63
CA ASP A 412 1.58 10.77 -1.63
C ASP A 412 0.09 11.19 -1.58
N PHE A 413 -0.28 12.10 -0.69
CA PHE A 413 -1.65 12.55 -0.51
C PHE A 413 -2.25 13.09 -1.80
N ASN A 414 -3.41 12.56 -2.16
CA ASN A 414 -4.13 12.92 -3.36
C ASN A 414 -5.65 12.93 -3.13
N LEU A 415 -6.36 13.68 -3.97
CA LEU A 415 -7.82 13.78 -3.99
C LEU A 415 -8.45 13.09 -5.22
N ASN A 416 -7.63 12.61 -6.16
CA ASN A 416 -8.08 12.00 -7.40
C ASN A 416 -8.38 10.51 -7.20
N GLU A 417 -9.66 10.18 -7.10
CA GLU A 417 -10.16 8.80 -6.97
C GLU A 417 -9.60 7.88 -8.06
N SER A 418 -9.59 8.32 -9.33
CA SER A 418 -9.18 7.48 -10.46
C SER A 418 -7.69 7.14 -10.41
N TYR A 419 -6.86 8.12 -10.03
CA TYR A 419 -5.42 7.91 -9.85
C TYR A 419 -5.15 6.95 -8.69
N LEU A 420 -5.66 7.23 -7.50
CA LEU A 420 -5.46 6.39 -6.31
C LEU A 420 -5.97 4.97 -6.52
N THR A 421 -7.12 4.81 -7.18
CA THR A 421 -7.63 3.48 -7.56
C THR A 421 -6.67 2.77 -8.50
N SER A 422 -6.12 3.46 -9.50
CA SER A 422 -5.16 2.86 -10.43
C SER A 422 -3.85 2.43 -9.76
N VAL A 423 -3.39 3.20 -8.76
CA VAL A 423 -2.21 2.87 -7.95
C VAL A 423 -2.44 1.58 -7.17
N VAL A 424 -3.58 1.47 -6.46
CA VAL A 424 -3.93 0.24 -5.73
C VAL A 424 -3.98 -0.98 -6.65
N GLN A 425 -4.52 -0.84 -7.87
CA GLN A 425 -4.61 -1.99 -8.78
C GLN A 425 -3.24 -2.56 -9.21
N GLN A 426 -2.18 -1.76 -9.12
CA GLN A 426 -0.81 -2.14 -9.53
C GLN A 426 0.03 -2.77 -8.41
N ILE A 427 -0.50 -2.87 -7.19
CA ILE A 427 0.22 -3.51 -6.07
C ILE A 427 0.58 -4.95 -6.43
N ASN A 428 1.83 -5.36 -6.24
CA ASN A 428 2.25 -6.75 -6.40
C ASN A 428 2.55 -7.34 -5.02
N ASP A 429 2.34 -8.65 -4.87
CA ASP A 429 2.70 -9.40 -3.66
C ASP A 429 4.14 -9.96 -3.75
N GLY A 430 4.84 -10.04 -2.61
CA GLY A 430 6.21 -10.54 -2.52
C GLY A 430 6.83 -10.32 -1.14
N GLY A 431 7.99 -10.93 -0.88
CA GLY A 431 8.79 -10.61 0.31
C GLY A 431 8.21 -11.07 1.66
N GLY A 432 8.76 -10.49 2.73
CA GLY A 432 8.40 -10.68 4.13
C GLY A 432 7.27 -9.74 4.61
N THR A 433 7.16 -9.54 5.92
CA THR A 433 6.10 -8.74 6.56
C THR A 433 6.71 -7.82 7.61
N ASN A 434 6.93 -6.55 7.25
CA ASN A 434 7.57 -5.50 8.06
C ASN A 434 6.58 -4.36 8.35
N ILE A 435 5.69 -4.60 9.32
CA ILE A 435 4.67 -3.62 9.72
C ILE A 435 5.31 -2.32 10.23
N GLU A 436 6.44 -2.41 10.93
CA GLU A 436 7.18 -1.24 11.42
C GLU A 436 7.52 -0.27 10.29
N SER A 437 8.08 -0.79 9.19
CA SER A 437 8.46 0.03 8.03
C SER A 437 7.23 0.74 7.46
N GLY A 438 6.10 0.03 7.29
CA GLY A 438 4.85 0.60 6.80
C GLY A 438 4.32 1.72 7.70
N LEU A 439 4.32 1.49 9.02
CA LEU A 439 3.92 2.49 10.01
C LEU A 439 4.85 3.70 10.03
N SER A 440 6.16 3.49 9.88
CA SER A 440 7.15 4.58 9.84
C SER A 440 6.94 5.49 8.63
N MET A 441 6.79 4.91 7.44
CA MET A 441 6.52 5.68 6.22
C MET A 441 5.24 6.50 6.34
N ALA A 442 4.16 5.88 6.85
CA ALA A 442 2.89 6.56 7.05
C ALA A 442 2.98 7.70 8.09
N ARG A 443 3.73 7.49 9.18
CA ARG A 443 4.02 8.53 10.18
C ARG A 443 4.73 9.72 9.53
N ASP A 444 5.75 9.48 8.72
CA ASP A 444 6.52 10.54 8.04
C ASP A 444 5.67 11.35 7.06
N MET A 445 4.77 10.69 6.32
CA MET A 445 3.79 11.37 5.45
C MET A 445 2.89 12.32 6.26
N LEU A 446 2.36 11.84 7.38
CA LEU A 446 1.42 12.56 8.22
C LEU A 446 2.08 13.65 9.08
N GLN A 447 3.37 13.55 9.40
CA GLN A 447 4.09 14.59 10.13
C GLN A 447 4.06 15.93 9.38
N ASN A 448 4.14 15.89 8.05
CA ASN A 448 4.10 17.09 7.20
C ASN A 448 2.68 17.51 6.79
N SER A 449 1.64 16.90 7.36
CA SER A 449 0.23 17.25 7.12
C SER A 449 -0.27 18.34 8.06
N ASN A 450 -1.12 19.22 7.53
CA ASN A 450 -1.85 20.24 8.30
C ASN A 450 -3.32 19.85 8.57
N ALA A 451 -3.74 18.65 8.17
CA ALA A 451 -5.11 18.18 8.38
C ALA A 451 -5.43 18.09 9.87
N LYS A 452 -6.68 18.41 10.24
CA LYS A 452 -7.15 18.32 11.63
C LYS A 452 -7.09 16.91 12.18
N LYS A 453 -7.37 15.90 11.34
CA LYS A 453 -7.30 14.48 11.69
C LYS A 453 -6.29 13.77 10.80
N LYS A 454 -5.39 13.02 11.43
CA LYS A 454 -4.32 12.25 10.79
C LYS A 454 -4.54 10.79 11.08
N ILE A 455 -4.61 9.95 10.06
CA ILE A 455 -5.14 8.60 10.20
C ILE A 455 -4.30 7.62 9.40
N ILE A 456 -3.98 6.49 10.01
CA ILE A 456 -3.40 5.32 9.37
C ILE A 456 -4.47 4.23 9.36
N VAL A 457 -4.69 3.61 8.21
CA VAL A 457 -5.48 2.38 8.09
C VAL A 457 -4.52 1.28 7.69
N LEU A 458 -4.08 0.50 8.67
CA LEU A 458 -3.18 -0.63 8.51
C LEU A 458 -3.99 -1.90 8.22
N MET A 459 -3.62 -2.62 7.18
CA MET A 459 -4.12 -3.95 6.90
C MET A 459 -2.97 -4.95 6.96
N SER A 460 -3.17 -6.12 7.58
CA SER A 460 -2.22 -7.24 7.62
C SER A 460 -2.94 -8.58 7.53
N ASP A 461 -2.41 -9.53 6.75
CA ASP A 461 -2.88 -10.93 6.76
C ASP A 461 -1.99 -11.86 7.60
N GLY A 462 -0.92 -11.31 8.17
CA GLY A 462 -0.02 -12.09 9.00
C GLY A 462 0.78 -11.36 10.06
N GLU A 463 1.53 -12.15 10.83
CA GLU A 463 2.47 -11.65 11.83
C GLU A 463 3.73 -11.07 11.17
N PRO A 464 4.28 -9.98 11.73
CA PRO A 464 5.53 -9.44 11.23
C PRO A 464 6.66 -10.45 11.44
N ASN A 465 7.47 -10.64 10.40
CA ASN A 465 8.64 -11.51 10.39
C ASN A 465 9.95 -10.75 10.12
N ASP A 466 9.86 -9.43 9.99
CA ASP A 466 10.95 -8.51 9.78
C ASP A 466 10.67 -7.19 10.55
N GLY A 467 11.71 -6.44 10.89
CA GLY A 467 11.62 -5.26 11.76
C GLY A 467 11.20 -5.56 13.20
N LYS A 468 10.55 -4.59 13.86
CA LYS A 468 9.97 -4.75 15.21
C LYS A 468 8.79 -5.73 15.20
N VAL A 469 8.72 -6.57 16.23
CA VAL A 469 7.63 -7.55 16.44
C VAL A 469 7.08 -7.44 17.87
N GLY A 470 5.87 -7.97 18.11
CA GLY A 470 5.27 -8.04 19.45
C GLY A 470 5.19 -6.70 20.18
N ASP A 471 5.53 -6.70 21.47
CA ASP A 471 5.45 -5.51 22.34
C ASP A 471 6.29 -4.32 21.88
N GLU A 472 7.41 -4.57 21.16
CA GLU A 472 8.23 -3.48 20.61
C GLU A 472 7.49 -2.73 19.50
N LEU A 473 6.75 -3.45 18.66
CA LEU A 473 5.93 -2.87 17.60
C LEU A 473 4.72 -2.13 18.17
N ILE A 474 4.07 -2.69 19.21
CA ILE A 474 2.99 -2.01 19.94
C ILE A 474 3.50 -0.71 20.56
N SER A 475 4.67 -0.74 21.20
CA SER A 475 5.29 0.45 21.80
C SER A 475 5.60 1.52 20.74
N TYR A 476 6.01 1.12 19.54
CA TYR A 476 6.23 2.04 18.42
C TYR A 476 4.90 2.65 17.91
N ALA A 477 3.85 1.84 17.78
CA ALA A 477 2.52 2.33 17.46
C ALA A 477 1.97 3.32 18.51
N ASP A 478 2.27 3.10 19.80
CA ASP A 478 1.93 4.04 20.87
C ASP A 478 2.63 5.40 20.72
N GLU A 479 3.85 5.45 20.17
CA GLU A 479 4.51 6.71 19.83
C GLU A 479 3.79 7.44 18.70
N ILE A 480 3.36 6.72 17.66
CA ILE A 480 2.57 7.28 16.55
C ILE A 480 1.25 7.84 17.08
N LYS A 481 0.56 7.10 17.97
CA LYS A 481 -0.69 7.55 18.60
C LYS A 481 -0.48 8.82 19.44
N LYS A 482 0.66 8.95 20.13
CA LYS A 482 1.02 10.17 20.90
C LYS A 482 1.26 11.39 20.01
N ASP A 483 1.61 11.21 18.74
CA ASP A 483 1.72 12.30 17.76
C ASP A 483 0.35 12.81 17.26
N GLY A 484 -0.76 12.27 17.80
CA GLY A 484 -2.12 12.62 17.40
C GLY A 484 -2.57 11.92 16.10
N ILE A 485 -1.92 10.80 15.76
CA ILE A 485 -2.26 9.98 14.59
C ILE A 485 -3.09 8.78 15.06
N TYR A 486 -4.29 8.60 14.49
CA TYR A 486 -5.13 7.44 14.78
C TYR A 486 -4.71 6.25 13.93
N ILE A 487 -4.68 5.06 14.52
CA ILE A 487 -4.37 3.83 13.80
C ILE A 487 -5.60 2.93 13.82
N TYR A 488 -6.16 2.71 12.64
CA TYR A 488 -7.14 1.67 12.39
C TYR A 488 -6.39 0.44 11.92
N THR A 489 -6.70 -0.72 12.48
CA THR A 489 -6.11 -1.99 12.04
C THR A 489 -7.19 -2.91 11.51
N LEU A 490 -6.87 -3.61 10.42
CA LEU A 490 -7.70 -4.63 9.81
C LEU A 490 -6.87 -5.91 9.70
N GLY A 491 -7.15 -6.86 10.58
CA GLY A 491 -6.56 -8.20 10.57
C GLY A 491 -7.40 -9.15 9.73
N PHE A 492 -6.75 -10.02 8.96
CA PHE A 492 -7.41 -11.13 8.25
C PHE A 492 -6.51 -12.37 8.29
N PHE A 493 -6.77 -13.29 9.22
CA PHE A 493 -5.83 -14.36 9.57
C PHE A 493 -6.32 -15.79 9.21
N GLU A 494 -7.11 -15.95 8.15
CA GLU A 494 -7.80 -17.21 7.80
C GLU A 494 -6.86 -18.43 7.69
N ASN A 495 -5.59 -18.22 7.30
CA ASN A 495 -4.61 -19.29 7.07
C ASN A 495 -3.58 -19.49 8.20
N MET A 496 -3.72 -18.84 9.36
CA MET A 496 -2.64 -18.77 10.37
C MET A 496 -2.58 -19.90 11.41
N GLY A 497 -3.51 -20.86 11.40
CA GLY A 497 -3.50 -21.98 12.36
C GLY A 497 -3.43 -21.50 13.82
N GLY A 498 -2.54 -22.09 14.64
CA GLY A 498 -2.40 -21.78 16.08
C GLY A 498 -1.79 -20.42 16.42
N TYR A 499 -1.40 -19.60 15.44
CA TYR A 499 -0.82 -18.26 15.63
C TYR A 499 -1.85 -17.13 15.47
N ARG A 500 -3.11 -17.47 15.25
CA ARG A 500 -4.18 -16.49 15.04
C ARG A 500 -4.38 -15.55 16.23
N SER A 501 -4.30 -16.07 17.45
CA SER A 501 -4.52 -15.28 18.67
C SER A 501 -3.42 -14.23 18.89
N SER A 502 -2.16 -14.57 18.63
CA SER A 502 -1.03 -13.65 18.78
C SER A 502 -1.04 -12.55 17.71
N ALA A 503 -1.40 -12.89 16.47
CA ALA A 503 -1.56 -11.93 15.38
C ALA A 503 -2.71 -10.94 15.65
N GLN A 504 -3.85 -11.44 16.16
CA GLN A 504 -4.98 -10.62 16.58
C GLN A 504 -4.60 -9.66 17.72
N ALA A 505 -3.99 -10.19 18.79
CA ALA A 505 -3.57 -9.38 19.93
C ALA A 505 -2.58 -8.28 19.52
N LEU A 506 -1.67 -8.59 18.59
CA LEU A 506 -0.73 -7.62 18.03
C LEU A 506 -1.46 -6.50 17.28
N MET A 507 -2.36 -6.84 16.35
CA MET A 507 -3.10 -5.84 15.57
C MET A 507 -4.05 -5.01 16.44
N GLU A 508 -4.61 -5.60 17.49
CA GLU A 508 -5.39 -4.87 18.50
C GLU A 508 -4.51 -3.88 19.28
N GLY A 509 -3.34 -4.32 19.74
CA GLY A 509 -2.39 -3.46 20.46
C GLY A 509 -1.85 -2.29 19.62
N ILE A 510 -1.65 -2.50 18.32
CA ILE A 510 -1.27 -1.44 17.38
C ILE A 510 -2.39 -0.39 17.24
N ALA A 511 -3.65 -0.83 17.22
CA ALA A 511 -4.78 0.06 16.98
C ALA A 511 -4.95 1.14 18.05
N SER A 512 -5.58 2.24 17.66
CA SER A 512 -6.26 3.13 18.60
C SER A 512 -7.46 2.39 19.21
N SER A 513 -7.84 2.74 20.45
CA SER A 513 -8.94 2.06 21.16
C SER A 513 -10.22 2.01 20.31
N GLY A 514 -10.77 0.81 20.14
CA GLY A 514 -11.98 0.57 19.33
C GLY A 514 -11.78 0.75 17.82
N CYS A 515 -10.54 0.82 17.32
CA CYS A 515 -10.21 0.94 15.89
C CYS A 515 -9.63 -0.35 15.29
N HIS A 516 -9.65 -1.46 16.01
CA HIS A 516 -9.31 -2.79 15.49
C HIS A 516 -10.52 -3.47 14.87
N TYR A 517 -10.31 -4.07 13.71
CA TYR A 517 -11.28 -4.83 12.95
C TYR A 517 -10.66 -6.17 12.56
N GLU A 518 -11.43 -7.24 12.72
CA GLU A 518 -11.02 -8.60 12.39
C GLU A 518 -11.95 -9.16 11.32
N VAL A 519 -11.34 -9.71 10.27
CA VAL A 519 -12.04 -10.30 9.13
C VAL A 519 -11.78 -11.80 9.13
N ALA A 520 -12.85 -12.59 9.04
CA ALA A 520 -12.73 -14.05 9.01
C ALA A 520 -12.49 -14.60 7.60
N ASP A 521 -13.04 -13.95 6.56
CA ASP A 521 -12.95 -14.33 5.15
C ASP A 521 -12.52 -13.12 4.30
N ALA A 522 -11.56 -13.28 3.38
CA ALA A 522 -11.06 -12.18 2.55
C ALA A 522 -12.17 -11.50 1.73
N ASN A 523 -13.22 -12.24 1.36
CA ASN A 523 -14.39 -11.71 0.65
C ASN A 523 -15.15 -10.66 1.46
N ASP A 524 -14.98 -10.64 2.79
CA ASP A 524 -15.61 -9.67 3.67
C ASP A 524 -14.79 -8.39 3.84
N LEU A 525 -13.54 -8.33 3.35
CA LEU A 525 -12.67 -7.14 3.45
C LEU A 525 -13.36 -5.87 2.93
N VAL A 526 -14.05 -5.98 1.79
CA VAL A 526 -14.81 -4.86 1.19
C VAL A 526 -15.79 -4.24 2.17
N PHE A 527 -16.40 -5.06 3.01
CA PHE A 527 -17.40 -4.61 3.95
C PHE A 527 -16.79 -3.89 5.16
N PHE A 528 -15.72 -4.44 5.73
CA PHE A 528 -15.03 -3.83 6.87
C PHE A 528 -14.32 -2.54 6.49
N PHE A 529 -13.70 -2.48 5.31
CA PHE A 529 -13.23 -1.22 4.75
C PHE A 529 -14.38 -0.22 4.55
N GLY A 530 -15.59 -0.71 4.19
CA GLY A 530 -16.80 0.10 4.15
C GLY A 530 -17.19 0.67 5.52
N ASP A 531 -17.17 -0.16 6.56
CA ASP A 531 -17.50 0.25 7.93
C ASP A 531 -16.48 1.27 8.47
N ILE A 532 -15.18 1.07 8.19
CA ILE A 532 -14.13 2.06 8.49
C ILE A 532 -14.39 3.35 7.72
N ALA A 533 -14.66 3.28 6.41
CA ALA A 533 -14.91 4.45 5.59
C ALA A 533 -16.14 5.25 6.07
N ASP A 534 -17.22 4.58 6.45
CA ASP A 534 -18.42 5.20 7.03
C ASP A 534 -18.08 5.87 8.36
N GLN A 535 -17.31 5.20 9.24
CA GLN A 535 -16.84 5.79 10.51
C GLN A 535 -16.01 7.05 10.25
N LEU A 536 -15.08 6.99 9.31
CA LEU A 536 -14.24 8.13 8.94
C LEU A 536 -15.07 9.28 8.37
N ASN A 537 -16.18 9.00 7.70
CA ASN A 537 -17.16 9.96 7.21
C ASN A 537 -18.16 10.44 8.27
N GLY A 538 -17.99 10.05 9.54
CA GLY A 538 -18.76 10.55 10.68
C GLY A 538 -19.91 9.64 11.13
N GLN A 539 -20.06 8.45 10.57
CA GLN A 539 -20.96 7.44 11.12
C GLN A 539 -20.44 7.00 12.48
N LYS A 540 -21.20 7.25 13.54
CA LYS A 540 -20.85 6.79 14.88
C LYS A 540 -21.30 5.36 15.08
N TYR A 541 -20.52 4.60 15.82
CA TYR A 541 -20.85 3.23 16.21
C TYR A 541 -20.85 3.09 17.73
N ILE A 542 -21.77 2.28 18.25
CA ILE A 542 -21.74 1.74 19.60
C ILE A 542 -20.91 0.46 19.54
N TYR A 543 -19.81 0.44 20.30
CA TYR A 543 -18.96 -0.73 20.46
C TYR A 543 -19.45 -1.56 21.63
N VAL A 544 -19.58 -2.87 21.47
CA VAL A 544 -19.86 -3.78 22.57
C VAL A 544 -18.90 -4.97 22.52
N ARG A 545 -18.20 -5.22 23.62
CA ARG A 545 -17.31 -6.39 23.78
C ARG A 545 -17.83 -7.29 24.89
N ILE A 546 -17.99 -8.57 24.58
CA ILE A 546 -18.59 -9.57 25.47
C ILE A 546 -17.67 -10.80 25.52
N ALA A 547 -16.93 -10.97 26.61
CA ALA A 547 -15.94 -12.02 26.79
C ALA A 547 -16.46 -13.08 27.78
N CYS A 548 -16.79 -14.29 27.29
CA CYS A 548 -17.32 -15.43 28.08
C CYS A 548 -17.94 -16.56 27.20
N PRO A 549 -18.28 -17.70 27.84
CA PRO A 549 -19.18 -18.73 27.28
C PRO A 549 -20.64 -18.22 27.21
N VAL A 550 -20.91 -17.29 26.29
CA VAL A 550 -22.27 -16.84 25.99
C VAL A 550 -22.54 -16.83 24.50
N ASP A 551 -23.80 -16.96 24.12
CA ASP A 551 -24.30 -16.53 22.83
C ASP A 551 -24.99 -15.17 22.92
N VAL A 552 -24.85 -14.39 21.86
CA VAL A 552 -25.34 -13.02 21.76
C VAL A 552 -26.26 -12.92 20.57
N THR A 553 -27.43 -12.33 20.79
CA THR A 553 -28.39 -11.99 19.76
C THR A 553 -28.71 -10.50 19.85
N VAL A 554 -28.62 -9.80 18.72
CA VAL A 554 -29.06 -8.40 18.58
C VAL A 554 -30.18 -8.35 17.57
N SER A 555 -31.33 -7.80 17.95
CA SER A 555 -32.49 -7.70 17.06
C SER A 555 -32.88 -6.24 16.82
N HIS A 556 -33.10 -5.88 15.56
CA HIS A 556 -33.57 -4.55 15.18
C HIS A 556 -34.29 -4.60 13.83
N ASP A 557 -35.48 -3.99 13.74
CA ASP A 557 -36.26 -3.85 12.51
C ASP A 557 -36.46 -5.13 11.67
N GLY A 558 -36.50 -6.30 12.32
CA GLY A 558 -36.71 -7.60 11.69
C GLY A 558 -35.43 -8.29 11.20
N GLU A 559 -34.28 -7.64 11.34
CA GLU A 559 -32.96 -8.23 11.15
C GLU A 559 -32.36 -8.67 12.50
N MET A 560 -31.40 -9.60 12.42
CA MET A 560 -30.80 -10.20 13.60
C MET A 560 -29.31 -10.48 13.39
N LEU A 561 -28.47 -9.99 14.31
CA LEU A 561 -27.12 -10.53 14.52
C LEU A 561 -27.21 -11.67 15.54
N ASN A 562 -26.47 -12.75 15.31
CA ASN A 562 -26.52 -13.94 16.15
C ASN A 562 -25.15 -14.64 16.16
N SER A 563 -24.60 -14.92 17.34
CA SER A 563 -23.30 -15.60 17.48
C SER A 563 -23.35 -17.13 17.51
N SER A 564 -24.54 -17.71 17.73
CA SER A 564 -24.68 -19.17 17.85
C SER A 564 -24.31 -19.86 16.54
N GLU A 565 -23.58 -20.97 16.61
CA GLU A 565 -23.11 -21.67 15.41
C GLU A 565 -24.25 -22.12 14.49
N GLU A 566 -25.39 -22.52 15.05
CA GLU A 566 -26.56 -22.99 14.29
C GLU A 566 -27.22 -21.87 13.48
N ASN A 567 -27.21 -20.63 13.98
CA ASN A 567 -27.93 -19.50 13.41
C ASN A 567 -27.01 -18.30 13.13
N LEU A 568 -25.72 -18.57 12.89
CA LEU A 568 -24.68 -17.55 12.81
C LEU A 568 -25.05 -16.47 11.79
N CYS A 569 -25.21 -15.24 12.28
CA CYS A 569 -25.43 -14.07 11.46
C CYS A 569 -24.53 -12.93 11.95
N VAL A 570 -23.45 -12.70 11.21
CA VAL A 570 -22.40 -11.74 11.60
C VAL A 570 -22.61 -10.34 11.02
N ARG A 571 -23.63 -10.14 10.18
CA ARG A 571 -23.86 -8.86 9.49
C ARG A 571 -25.34 -8.57 9.26
N THR A 572 -25.69 -7.30 9.44
CA THR A 572 -27.02 -6.71 9.20
C THR A 572 -26.84 -5.28 8.68
N ASP A 573 -27.91 -4.61 8.25
CA ASP A 573 -27.84 -3.20 7.84
C ASP A 573 -27.51 -2.27 9.03
N PHE A 574 -27.86 -2.70 10.25
CA PHE A 574 -27.68 -1.93 11.47
C PHE A 574 -26.35 -2.16 12.19
N GLY A 575 -25.58 -3.20 11.85
CA GLY A 575 -24.31 -3.47 12.50
C GLY A 575 -23.68 -4.81 12.16
N THR A 576 -22.53 -5.07 12.79
CA THR A 576 -21.71 -6.27 12.60
C THR A 576 -21.40 -6.96 13.92
N LEU A 577 -21.10 -8.25 13.84
CA LEU A 577 -20.61 -9.11 14.92
C LEU A 577 -19.32 -9.79 14.45
N THR A 578 -18.22 -9.61 15.17
CA THR A 578 -16.95 -10.29 14.95
C THR A 578 -16.52 -11.06 16.19
N PHE A 579 -15.46 -11.87 16.05
CA PHE A 579 -14.96 -12.75 17.09
C PHE A 579 -13.47 -12.52 17.32
N GLU A 580 -13.07 -12.42 18.59
CA GLU A 580 -11.67 -12.48 19.03
C GLU A 580 -11.41 -13.88 19.62
N GLU A 581 -10.31 -14.54 19.21
CA GLU A 581 -9.90 -15.84 19.73
C GLU A 581 -9.29 -15.68 21.13
N ASN A 582 -9.52 -16.66 22.01
CA ASN A 582 -8.91 -16.70 23.34
C ASN A 582 -7.85 -17.83 23.36
N GLU A 583 -6.63 -17.54 23.84
CA GLU A 583 -5.48 -18.47 23.81
C GLU A 583 -5.76 -19.84 24.44
N ASP A 584 -6.71 -19.91 25.37
CA ASP A 584 -6.95 -21.10 26.18
C ASP A 584 -8.15 -21.98 25.74
N ARG A 585 -9.09 -21.49 24.91
CA ARG A 585 -10.33 -22.23 24.54
C ARG A 585 -10.97 -21.76 23.23
N SER A 586 -11.18 -22.68 22.28
CA SER A 586 -11.83 -22.40 20.97
C SER A 586 -13.32 -22.06 21.06
N ASP A 587 -14.01 -22.55 22.08
CA ASP A 587 -15.48 -22.49 22.14
C ASP A 587 -15.99 -21.22 22.88
N ASP A 588 -15.07 -20.48 23.52
CA ASP A 588 -15.37 -19.31 24.36
C ASP A 588 -14.90 -18.00 23.71
N ARG A 589 -14.96 -17.90 22.37
CA ARG A 589 -14.54 -16.69 21.64
C ARG A 589 -15.26 -15.44 22.16
N THR A 590 -14.53 -14.33 22.25
CA THR A 590 -15.09 -13.03 22.64
C THR A 590 -15.91 -12.45 21.48
N LYS A 591 -17.10 -11.91 21.76
CA LYS A 591 -18.00 -11.34 20.75
C LYS A 591 -17.83 -9.82 20.73
N ILE A 592 -17.62 -9.27 19.54
CA ILE A 592 -17.47 -7.84 19.31
C ILE A 592 -18.60 -7.36 18.41
N LEU A 593 -19.45 -6.47 18.91
CA LEU A 593 -20.51 -5.83 18.14
C LEU A 593 -20.12 -4.39 17.80
N ARG A 594 -20.38 -4.00 16.55
CA ARG A 594 -20.38 -2.59 16.11
C ARG A 594 -21.75 -2.24 15.57
N LEU A 595 -22.51 -1.48 16.34
CA LEU A 595 -23.90 -1.12 16.02
C LEU A 595 -23.98 0.35 15.64
N LYS A 596 -24.62 0.70 14.53
CA LYS A 596 -24.73 2.11 14.08
C LYS A 596 -25.44 2.95 15.13
N GLU A 597 -24.86 4.06 15.55
CA GLU A 597 -25.54 4.96 16.48
C GLU A 597 -26.74 5.63 15.78
N GLY A 598 -27.85 5.80 16.52
CA GLY A 598 -29.07 6.44 16.01
C GLY A 598 -30.35 5.67 16.35
N ALA A 599 -30.23 4.40 16.73
CA ALA A 599 -31.34 3.58 17.20
C ALA A 599 -31.09 2.99 18.59
N SER A 600 -32.01 2.16 19.05
CA SER A 600 -31.87 1.33 20.25
C SER A 600 -31.87 -0.13 19.83
N TYR A 601 -30.87 -0.87 20.29
CA TYR A 601 -30.67 -2.27 19.94
C TYR A 601 -30.88 -3.13 21.18
N ASP A 602 -31.83 -4.06 21.10
CA ASP A 602 -32.04 -5.04 22.15
C ASP A 602 -30.98 -6.14 22.00
N ILE A 603 -30.14 -6.27 23.03
CA ILE A 603 -29.10 -7.30 23.11
C ILE A 603 -29.55 -8.33 24.13
N ARG A 604 -29.67 -9.58 23.67
CA ARG A 604 -29.89 -10.75 24.51
C ARG A 604 -28.60 -11.56 24.58
N ILE A 605 -28.15 -11.85 25.78
CA ILE A 605 -26.96 -12.66 26.05
C ILE A 605 -27.42 -13.91 26.81
N GLN A 606 -27.04 -15.09 26.34
CA GLN A 606 -27.44 -16.37 26.90
C GLN A 606 -26.21 -17.19 27.25
N GLY A 607 -26.13 -17.71 28.48
CA GLY A 607 -25.01 -18.55 28.88
C GLY A 607 -24.96 -19.88 28.14
N THR A 608 -23.77 -20.28 27.71
CA THR A 608 -23.49 -21.58 27.07
C THR A 608 -22.70 -22.52 27.97
N ASP A 609 -22.03 -22.00 29.00
CA ASP A 609 -21.34 -22.74 30.05
C ASP A 609 -21.34 -21.94 31.38
N SER A 610 -20.74 -22.51 32.42
CA SER A 610 -20.52 -21.84 33.71
C SER A 610 -19.19 -21.09 33.72
N GLY A 611 -19.21 -19.83 34.14
CA GLY A 611 -18.01 -18.99 34.19
C GLY A 611 -18.29 -17.56 34.61
N GLU A 612 -17.37 -16.67 34.27
CA GLU A 612 -17.51 -15.24 34.44
C GLU A 612 -17.57 -14.55 33.08
N MET A 613 -18.34 -13.46 33.00
CA MET A 613 -18.47 -12.60 31.84
C MET A 613 -18.00 -11.18 32.16
N ASP A 614 -17.21 -10.66 31.23
CA ASP A 614 -16.97 -9.24 31.12
C ASP A 614 -17.78 -8.65 29.96
N TYR A 615 -18.41 -7.50 30.21
CA TYR A 615 -19.17 -6.75 29.23
C TYR A 615 -18.68 -5.31 29.20
N THR A 616 -18.29 -4.84 28.02
CA THR A 616 -17.89 -3.45 27.78
C THR A 616 -18.80 -2.84 26.72
N ILE A 617 -19.24 -1.61 26.93
CA ILE A 617 -19.94 -0.81 25.91
C ILE A 617 -19.30 0.57 25.78
N GLY A 618 -18.97 0.95 24.56
CA GLY A 618 -18.35 2.23 24.20
C GLY A 618 -19.24 3.08 23.29
N PHE A 619 -19.23 4.40 23.51
CA PHE A 619 -19.92 5.38 22.67
C PHE A 619 -18.94 6.40 22.09
N MET A 620 -19.10 6.72 20.81
CA MET A 620 -18.25 7.70 20.12
C MET A 620 -18.68 9.15 20.38
N ASP A 621 -17.70 10.03 20.53
CA ASP A 621 -17.87 11.47 20.51
C ASP A 621 -18.06 12.01 19.07
N GLU A 622 -18.12 13.33 18.90
CA GLU A 622 -18.24 13.97 17.58
C GLU A 622 -17.00 13.79 16.69
N ASN A 623 -15.86 13.43 17.28
CA ASN A 623 -14.62 13.17 16.56
C ASN A 623 -14.51 11.71 16.10
N GLY A 624 -15.43 10.83 16.52
CA GLY A 624 -15.39 9.40 16.25
C GLY A 624 -14.55 8.62 17.26
N GLU A 625 -14.21 9.24 18.39
CA GLU A 625 -13.44 8.62 19.48
C GLU A 625 -14.36 8.03 20.53
N TYR A 626 -14.03 6.85 21.06
CA TYR A 626 -14.76 6.27 22.19
C TYR A 626 -14.44 7.00 23.49
N SER A 627 -15.13 8.11 23.74
CA SER A 627 -14.94 8.96 24.93
C SER A 627 -15.74 8.52 26.16
N ASP A 628 -16.71 7.62 25.97
CA ASP A 628 -17.53 7.04 27.03
C ASP A 628 -17.46 5.51 26.94
N ILE A 629 -16.67 4.91 27.83
CA ILE A 629 -16.52 3.46 27.95
C ILE A 629 -17.09 3.02 29.29
N ARG A 630 -17.94 1.98 29.26
CA ARG A 630 -18.59 1.46 30.46
C ARG A 630 -18.35 -0.03 30.55
N GLU A 631 -17.92 -0.45 31.72
CA GLU A 631 -17.35 -1.78 31.91
C GLU A 631 -18.09 -2.50 33.03
N PHE A 632 -18.35 -3.78 32.84
CA PHE A 632 -19.00 -4.65 33.81
C PHE A 632 -18.16 -5.91 33.90
N TYR A 633 -17.62 -6.17 35.09
CA TYR A 633 -16.65 -7.23 35.29
C TYR A 633 -17.22 -8.39 36.10
N ASN A 634 -16.72 -9.59 35.84
CA ASN A 634 -16.93 -10.79 36.66
C ASN A 634 -18.43 -11.10 36.90
N ILE A 635 -19.26 -10.95 35.85
CA ILE A 635 -20.68 -11.32 35.93
C ILE A 635 -20.76 -12.85 35.87
N VAL A 636 -21.28 -13.47 36.92
CA VAL A 636 -21.40 -14.93 36.98
C VAL A 636 -22.44 -15.43 35.97
N ILE A 637 -22.04 -16.36 35.10
CA ILE A 637 -22.87 -16.99 34.06
C ILE A 637 -23.00 -18.49 34.33
N THR A 638 -24.17 -19.04 34.01
CA THR A 638 -24.49 -20.46 33.89
C THR A 638 -25.24 -20.71 32.58
N GLN A 639 -25.44 -21.97 32.20
CA GLN A 639 -26.26 -22.34 31.02
C GLN A 639 -27.73 -21.85 31.09
N ASP A 640 -28.24 -21.59 32.29
CA ASP A 640 -29.59 -21.08 32.50
C ASP A 640 -29.63 -19.54 32.52
N THR A 641 -28.47 -18.87 32.54
CA THR A 641 -28.39 -17.42 32.67
C THR A 641 -28.83 -16.71 31.39
N VAL A 642 -29.72 -15.73 31.52
CA VAL A 642 -30.15 -14.84 30.44
C VAL A 642 -29.97 -13.39 30.88
N ILE A 643 -29.30 -12.60 30.05
CA ILE A 643 -29.08 -11.17 30.29
C ILE A 643 -29.69 -10.38 29.15
N ASP A 644 -30.56 -9.42 29.50
CA ASP A 644 -31.11 -8.46 28.55
C ASP A 644 -30.54 -7.07 28.82
N THR A 645 -30.07 -6.42 27.75
CA THR A 645 -29.63 -5.02 27.77
C THR A 645 -30.05 -4.29 26.50
N VAL A 646 -29.90 -2.96 26.51
CA VAL A 646 -30.20 -2.10 25.37
C VAL A 646 -28.99 -1.25 25.06
N ALA A 647 -28.38 -1.47 23.90
CA ALA A 647 -27.34 -0.60 23.37
C ALA A 647 -27.99 0.66 22.77
N LYS A 648 -27.82 1.78 23.47
CA LYS A 648 -28.24 3.11 23.04
C LYS A 648 -27.42 4.17 23.77
N ASN A 649 -27.18 5.30 23.11
CA ASN A 649 -26.57 6.44 23.76
C ASN A 649 -27.54 7.03 24.80
N ALA A 650 -27.26 6.74 26.08
CA ALA A 650 -28.07 7.14 27.22
C ALA A 650 -27.17 7.37 28.44
N ARG A 651 -27.66 8.10 29.45
CA ARG A 651 -26.89 8.45 30.68
C ARG A 651 -26.35 7.27 31.50
N SER A 652 -26.87 6.06 31.28
CA SER A 652 -26.39 4.85 31.93
C SER A 652 -26.77 3.62 31.12
N THR A 653 -25.92 2.59 31.19
CA THR A 653 -26.19 1.24 30.67
C THR A 653 -26.68 0.36 31.82
N GLU A 654 -27.65 -0.49 31.56
CA GLU A 654 -28.15 -1.46 32.53
C GLU A 654 -28.11 -2.88 31.97
N LEU A 655 -27.60 -3.83 32.75
CA LEU A 655 -27.69 -5.26 32.46
C LEU A 655 -28.72 -5.87 33.41
N LYS A 656 -29.75 -6.53 32.87
CA LYS A 656 -30.77 -7.24 33.66
C LYS A 656 -30.51 -8.73 33.56
N VAL A 657 -30.17 -9.36 34.67
CA VAL A 657 -29.70 -10.73 34.73
C VAL A 657 -30.79 -11.60 35.37
N ASP A 658 -31.27 -12.58 34.61
CA ASP A 658 -32.03 -13.74 35.08
C ASP A 658 -31.02 -14.87 35.27
N GLN A 659 -30.70 -15.22 36.53
CA GLN A 659 -29.62 -16.17 36.84
C GLN A 659 -30.06 -17.63 36.70
N ASN A 660 -31.36 -17.91 36.78
CA ASN A 660 -31.90 -19.27 36.86
C ASN A 660 -32.83 -19.64 35.70
N GLY A 661 -33.02 -18.72 34.73
CA GLY A 661 -33.82 -18.93 33.54
C GLY A 661 -35.32 -19.00 33.82
N ASP A 662 -35.81 -18.52 34.96
CA ASP A 662 -37.24 -18.56 35.31
C ASP A 662 -38.08 -17.47 34.64
N GLY A 663 -37.44 -16.58 33.89
CA GLY A 663 -38.02 -15.45 33.19
C GLY A 663 -38.13 -14.18 34.05
N LYS A 664 -37.52 -14.13 35.24
CA LYS A 664 -37.45 -12.96 36.11
C LYS A 664 -36.01 -12.54 36.37
N TYR A 665 -35.78 -11.24 36.35
CA TYR A 665 -34.46 -10.69 36.64
C TYR A 665 -34.18 -10.70 38.15
N ASP A 666 -33.14 -11.43 38.53
CA ASP A 666 -32.63 -11.53 39.90
C ASP A 666 -31.70 -10.37 40.25
N ILE A 667 -30.83 -10.00 39.30
CA ILE A 667 -29.78 -9.00 39.49
C ILE A 667 -29.87 -7.92 38.42
N LYS A 668 -29.55 -6.70 38.80
CA LYS A 668 -29.45 -5.57 37.88
C LYS A 668 -28.15 -4.82 38.10
N TYR A 669 -27.33 -4.73 37.06
CA TYR A 669 -26.12 -3.90 37.07
C TYR A 669 -26.40 -2.57 36.36
N ARG A 670 -25.72 -1.51 36.79
CA ARG A 670 -25.78 -0.21 36.14
C ARG A 670 -24.40 0.47 36.14
N ALA A 671 -23.99 0.95 34.98
CA ALA A 671 -22.81 1.81 34.80
C ALA A 671 -23.25 3.17 34.22
N LYS A 672 -22.64 4.25 34.71
CA LYS A 672 -22.76 5.59 34.10
C LYS A 672 -21.60 5.84 33.16
N GLU A 673 -21.60 7.01 32.52
CA GLU A 673 -20.52 7.48 31.66
C GLU A 673 -19.14 7.27 32.32
N ASN A 674 -18.23 6.62 31.59
CA ASN A 674 -16.86 6.30 32.05
C ASN A 674 -16.79 5.54 33.39
N GLY A 675 -17.82 4.75 33.71
CA GLY A 675 -17.97 4.08 34.99
C GLY A 675 -17.98 2.56 34.88
N THR A 676 -17.67 1.91 36.00
CA THR A 676 -17.82 0.46 36.17
C THR A 676 -19.23 0.12 36.67
N GLY A 677 -19.76 -1.02 36.24
CA GLY A 677 -21.09 -1.50 36.60
C GLY A 677 -21.20 -1.89 38.07
N GLU A 678 -22.16 -1.30 38.76
CA GLU A 678 -22.50 -1.63 40.15
C GLU A 678 -23.88 -2.30 40.24
N VAL A 679 -24.06 -3.19 41.21
CA VAL A 679 -25.36 -3.79 41.50
C VAL A 679 -26.32 -2.73 42.03
N VAL A 680 -27.49 -2.62 41.40
CA VAL A 680 -28.55 -1.71 41.81
C VAL A 680 -29.34 -2.33 42.95
N ASP A 681 -29.03 -1.94 44.19
CA ASP A 681 -29.74 -2.41 45.38
C ASP A 681 -31.04 -1.59 45.64
N TYR A 682 -32.20 -2.23 45.47
CA TYR A 682 -33.51 -1.65 45.78
C TYR A 682 -33.95 -1.84 47.24
N THR A 683 -33.14 -2.45 48.11
CA THR A 683 -33.49 -2.76 49.51
C THR A 683 -33.87 -1.49 50.29
N TYR A 684 -33.26 -0.34 49.99
CA TYR A 684 -33.60 0.95 50.61
C TYR A 684 -35.04 1.42 50.32
N LEU A 685 -35.57 1.11 49.13
CA LEU A 685 -36.93 1.49 48.75
C LEU A 685 -37.98 0.73 49.57
N TYR A 686 -37.72 -0.55 49.89
CA TYR A 686 -38.57 -1.34 50.78
C TYR A 686 -38.59 -0.78 52.20
N TYR A 687 -37.48 -0.26 52.71
CA TYR A 687 -37.45 0.42 54.01
C TYR A 687 -38.24 1.73 54.02
N ILE A 688 -38.20 2.51 52.93
CA ILE A 688 -39.00 3.74 52.81
C ILE A 688 -40.50 3.42 52.75
N VAL A 689 -40.90 2.47 51.89
CA VAL A 689 -42.31 2.07 51.76
C VAL A 689 -42.80 1.42 53.07
N GLY A 690 -42.01 0.52 53.66
CA GLY A 690 -42.32 -0.08 54.96
C GLY A 690 -42.43 0.96 56.08
N GLY A 691 -41.54 1.95 56.10
CA GLY A 691 -41.58 3.09 57.04
C GLY A 691 -42.82 3.98 56.85
N ALA A 692 -43.20 4.27 55.61
CA ALA A 692 -44.41 5.05 55.30
C ALA A 692 -45.68 4.30 55.72
N VAL A 693 -45.77 2.99 55.47
CA VAL A 693 -46.88 2.13 55.90
C VAL A 693 -46.97 2.08 57.43
N ALA A 694 -45.84 1.90 58.12
CA ALA A 694 -45.78 1.91 59.58
C ALA A 694 -46.21 3.26 60.18
N PHE A 695 -45.81 4.38 59.56
CA PHE A 695 -46.20 5.73 59.98
C PHE A 695 -47.71 5.96 59.81
N ILE A 696 -48.30 5.51 58.69
CA ILE A 696 -49.75 5.59 58.46
C ILE A 696 -50.50 4.75 59.51
N LEU A 697 -50.05 3.52 59.77
CA LEU A 697 -50.64 2.66 60.80
C LEU A 697 -50.55 3.30 62.20
N PHE A 698 -49.41 3.89 62.55
CA PHE A 698 -49.23 4.61 63.82
C PHE A 698 -50.18 5.81 63.94
N ALA A 699 -50.32 6.61 62.87
CA ALA A 699 -51.24 7.75 62.84
C ALA A 699 -52.70 7.30 63.06
N VAL A 700 -53.11 6.19 62.44
CA VAL A 700 -54.45 5.60 62.64
C VAL A 700 -54.67 5.19 64.09
N VAL A 701 -53.68 4.54 64.72
CA VAL A 701 -53.74 4.14 66.14
C VAL A 701 -53.83 5.35 67.06
N VAL A 702 -53.03 6.40 66.84
CA VAL A 702 -53.08 7.65 67.62
C VAL A 702 -54.44 8.33 67.50
N ILE A 703 -55.03 8.35 66.30
CA ILE A 703 -56.38 8.90 66.06
C ILE A 703 -57.43 8.05 66.80
N ALA A 704 -57.32 6.73 66.76
CA ALA A 704 -58.23 5.83 67.47
C ALA A 704 -58.14 5.99 69.00
N VAL A 705 -56.94 6.12 69.56
CA VAL A 705 -56.70 6.37 71.00
C VAL A 705 -57.22 7.75 71.40
N LYS A 706 -56.99 8.80 70.60
CA LYS A 706 -57.57 10.13 70.85
C LYS A 706 -59.09 10.11 70.82
N ARG A 707 -59.71 9.33 69.92
CA ARG A 707 -61.17 9.16 69.86
C ARG A 707 -61.71 8.42 71.09
N SER A 708 -61.05 7.34 71.54
CA SER A 708 -61.48 6.58 72.74
C SER A 708 -61.27 7.36 74.06
N ALA A 709 -60.23 8.19 74.13
CA ALA A 709 -60.01 9.08 75.26
C ALA A 709 -61.06 10.20 75.36
N LYS A 710 -61.66 10.59 74.23
CA LYS A 710 -62.72 11.61 74.17
C LYS A 710 -64.09 11.07 74.59
N THR A 711 -64.37 9.79 74.33
CA THR A 711 -65.61 9.10 74.76
C THR A 711 -65.60 8.65 76.22
N ARG A 712 -64.43 8.58 76.89
CA ARG A 712 -64.33 8.32 78.35
C ARG A 712 -64.44 9.58 79.23
N LYS A 713 -64.54 10.77 78.63
CA LYS A 713 -64.69 12.06 79.34
C LYS A 713 -66.09 12.68 79.21
N SER A 714 -67.05 11.98 78.61
CA SER A 714 -68.49 12.24 78.69
C SER A 714 -69.13 11.17 79.56
#